data_AF-A0A1W9M8R6-F1
#
_entry.id   AF-A0A1W9M8R6-F1
#
_cell.length_a   1.000
_cell.length_b   1.000
_cell.length_c   1.000
_cell.angle_alpha   90.00
_cell.angle_beta   90.00
_cell.angle_gamma   90.00
#
_symmetry.space_group_name_H-M   'P 1'
#
loop_
_entity.id
_entity.type
_entity.pdbx_description
1 polymer ?
#
loop_
_entity_poly.entity_id
_entity_poly.type
_entity_poly.pdbx_seq_one_letter_code
_entity_poly.pdbx_strand_id
1 'polypeptide(L)'
;MSDLVKRLLHMEQRISYLLWIKETGSWNGLADLQSGCQQLRQNLYDRPASELSSSLYRIEEQVEMLEQRCEETLTPTERVRIVRNPQRFSLQDILENVYEEYTELGGAEETNIDPAMVVAKANIVRRVKNKTYTSSVMVIGQETGHGEEYRNGGSCKPWGNEKALRYMQVAETEGIPIHCFVFTPGAFPVEDYPGAAQQIARNLYAMCKLRVPLISVISEGGSGGAEAIGLSDLRLMFSHGYYSVISPEGAAAIEGKIREGGKVPRELIDACAERLHITAADNLRLGTIDRIVQEPRLGARRDDFAFYAQLRSEIIRATDEVVLKTKGWRGFRAYEVRRKKAESPDEAPQIDIPWDLDRIEERRLLALRSKKYRQMALSHLDQPWSLNQSLRWVQTASERVYYAIRYDILKNQQKQVQKVFKEVSGEGSVFLKKLSSPFSTVVNAIVRSGGKRSGRLPRAALGVLGEDPLELTDTYTSPLANEDRTVTCPNAERHGCKDLWVPDLYGEYCGVCANCGHHFPLEYQWYLKNIFDIDSIRFFSKELTAKNPLGYDKLDERLSQARSKTGQNSANITFHARVMGIHLVVSMLYSNFRNGTVGSAEGEKFVQACDIARRKKRPLLAYVHTTGGIRIQEGTLGVIQMPKCTMAVREYIDSGGLYIVVYDNNSYAGPVASFLGCSPYQFAIRSSRIGFAGQRVIRETTGTDIPPDYHNAKNALKRGHIQGIWDRRDFRRNLYKALHTMGSPSLYYR
;
A
#
# COMPACT_ATOMS: atom_id res chain seq x y z
N MET A 1 -18.09 -31.15 43.96
CA MET A 1 -18.12 -29.69 44.24
C MET A 1 -17.08 -28.90 43.46
N SER A 2 -15.77 -29.19 43.57
CA SER A 2 -14.73 -28.44 42.83
C SER A 2 -14.95 -28.41 41.30
N ASP A 3 -15.36 -29.53 40.70
CA ASP A 3 -15.66 -29.62 39.27
C ASP A 3 -16.87 -28.76 38.84
N LEU A 4 -17.94 -28.75 39.65
CA LEU A 4 -19.12 -27.93 39.41
C LEU A 4 -18.80 -26.43 39.49
N VAL A 5 -17.90 -26.03 40.40
CA VAL A 5 -17.41 -24.65 40.50
C VAL A 5 -16.63 -24.26 39.23
N LYS A 6 -15.76 -25.13 38.71
CA LYS A 6 -15.04 -24.87 37.45
C LYS A 6 -15.99 -24.73 36.28
N ARG A 7 -17.00 -25.61 36.16
CA ARG A 7 -18.03 -25.53 35.11
C ARG A 7 -18.82 -24.22 35.21
N LEU A 8 -19.24 -23.82 36.41
CA LEU A 8 -19.96 -22.56 36.62
C LEU A 8 -19.11 -21.34 36.20
N LEU A 9 -17.83 -21.30 36.58
CA LEU A 9 -16.91 -20.22 36.17
C LEU A 9 -16.73 -20.18 34.64
N HIS A 10 -16.59 -21.34 34.01
CA HIS A 10 -16.48 -21.43 32.56
C HIS A 10 -17.76 -20.93 31.86
N MET A 11 -18.92 -21.23 32.40
CA MET A 11 -20.20 -20.72 31.90
C MET A 11 -20.33 -19.20 32.06
N GLU A 12 -19.93 -18.63 33.21
CA GLU A 12 -19.90 -17.18 33.41
C GLU A 12 -18.99 -16.49 32.38
N GLN A 13 -17.85 -17.09 32.05
CA GLN A 13 -16.95 -16.60 31.01
C GLN A 13 -17.61 -16.64 29.63
N ARG A 14 -18.27 -17.74 29.26
CA ARG A 14 -19.00 -17.89 27.99
C ARG A 14 -20.13 -16.86 27.84
N ILE A 15 -20.93 -16.66 28.89
CA ILE A 15 -22.00 -15.65 28.90
C ILE A 15 -21.43 -14.24 28.79
N SER A 16 -20.34 -13.95 29.52
CA SER A 16 -19.66 -12.65 29.45
C SER A 16 -19.09 -12.38 28.05
N TYR A 17 -18.58 -13.42 27.38
CA TYR A 17 -18.11 -13.35 26.01
C TYR A 17 -19.25 -13.07 25.01
N LEU A 18 -20.41 -13.72 25.17
CA LEU A 18 -21.61 -13.40 24.37
C LEU A 18 -22.10 -11.96 24.59
N LEU A 19 -22.07 -11.48 25.84
CA LEU A 19 -22.41 -10.09 26.17
C LEU A 19 -21.43 -9.10 25.54
N TRP A 20 -20.14 -9.41 25.49
CA TRP A 20 -19.15 -8.63 24.76
C TRP A 20 -19.46 -8.56 23.26
N ILE A 21 -19.83 -9.70 22.64
CA ILE A 21 -20.14 -9.75 21.21
C ILE A 21 -21.42 -9.00 20.89
N LYS A 22 -22.49 -9.12 21.68
CA LYS A 22 -23.80 -8.52 21.37
C LYS A 22 -24.02 -7.12 21.94
N GLU A 23 -23.23 -6.72 22.94
CA GLU A 23 -23.26 -5.40 23.61
C GLU A 23 -24.65 -5.01 24.16
N THR A 24 -25.60 -5.95 24.20
CA THR A 24 -26.98 -5.77 24.64
C THR A 24 -27.41 -6.99 25.44
N GLY A 25 -27.73 -6.78 26.73
CA GLY A 25 -28.23 -7.86 27.61
C GLY A 25 -29.64 -8.34 27.24
N SER A 26 -30.37 -7.57 26.43
CA SER A 26 -31.70 -7.92 25.94
C SER A 26 -31.71 -8.94 24.80
N TRP A 27 -30.54 -9.26 24.21
CA TRP A 27 -30.48 -10.24 23.14
C TRP A 27 -30.77 -11.64 23.68
N ASN A 28 -31.93 -12.19 23.30
CA ASN A 28 -32.39 -13.54 23.63
C ASN A 28 -32.26 -13.92 25.12
N GLY A 29 -32.50 -12.98 26.05
CA GLY A 29 -32.46 -13.27 27.49
C GLY A 29 -31.06 -13.47 28.08
N LEU A 30 -29.99 -12.99 27.43
CA LEU A 30 -28.61 -13.07 27.95
C LEU A 30 -28.46 -12.51 29.37
N ALA A 31 -29.14 -11.41 29.70
CA ALA A 31 -29.13 -10.82 31.03
C ALA A 31 -29.77 -11.74 32.09
N ASP A 32 -30.82 -12.47 31.71
CA ASP A 32 -31.49 -13.43 32.59
C ASP A 32 -30.60 -14.63 32.86
N LEU A 33 -29.89 -15.12 31.84
CA LEU A 33 -28.89 -16.19 32.00
C LEU A 33 -27.72 -15.77 32.89
N GLN A 34 -27.22 -14.54 32.72
CA GLN A 34 -26.17 -13.99 33.58
C GLN A 34 -26.63 -13.91 35.03
N SER A 35 -27.85 -13.42 35.27
CA SER A 35 -28.47 -13.33 36.60
C SER A 35 -28.67 -14.72 37.20
N GLY A 36 -29.11 -15.69 36.40
CA GLY A 36 -29.27 -17.09 36.80
C GLY A 36 -27.94 -17.73 37.23
N CYS A 37 -26.87 -17.53 36.46
CA CYS A 37 -25.53 -17.98 36.84
C CYS A 37 -25.04 -17.33 38.15
N GLN A 38 -25.25 -16.02 38.32
CA GLN A 38 -24.86 -15.31 39.55
C GLN A 38 -25.64 -15.82 40.77
N GLN A 39 -26.94 -16.10 40.63
CA GLN A 39 -27.75 -16.69 41.69
C GLN A 39 -27.28 -18.11 42.06
N LEU A 40 -26.90 -18.93 41.07
CA LEU A 40 -26.33 -20.25 41.34
C LEU A 40 -24.97 -20.16 42.05
N ARG A 41 -24.18 -19.12 41.75
CA ARG A 41 -22.91 -18.86 42.44
C ARG A 41 -23.10 -18.41 43.89
N GLN A 42 -24.12 -17.61 44.17
CA GLN A 42 -24.42 -17.14 45.53
C GLN A 42 -24.96 -18.27 46.41
N ASN A 43 -25.78 -19.17 45.86
CA ASN A 43 -26.42 -20.26 46.60
C ASN A 43 -25.68 -21.61 46.47
N LEU A 44 -24.35 -21.56 46.27
CA LEU A 44 -23.55 -22.73 45.86
C LEU A 44 -23.43 -23.80 46.95
N TYR A 45 -23.56 -23.40 48.23
CA TYR A 45 -23.53 -24.28 49.40
C TYR A 45 -24.93 -24.59 49.96
N ASP A 46 -25.97 -23.92 49.46
CA ASP A 46 -27.34 -24.04 49.99
C ASP A 46 -28.17 -25.11 49.28
N ARG A 47 -27.63 -25.71 48.20
CA ARG A 47 -28.33 -26.70 47.37
C ARG A 47 -27.61 -28.04 47.29
N PRO A 48 -28.34 -29.16 47.19
CA PRO A 48 -27.73 -30.46 46.95
C PRO A 48 -27.03 -30.51 45.58
N ALA A 49 -25.90 -31.24 45.50
CA ALA A 49 -25.05 -31.28 44.31
C ALA A 49 -25.77 -31.78 43.04
N SER A 50 -26.78 -32.65 43.18
CA SER A 50 -27.61 -33.15 42.08
C SER A 50 -28.47 -32.06 41.45
N GLU A 51 -29.07 -31.19 42.28
CA GLU A 51 -29.90 -30.08 41.81
C GLU A 51 -29.05 -29.01 41.12
N LEU A 52 -27.88 -28.69 41.70
CA LEU A 52 -26.90 -27.78 41.10
C LEU A 52 -26.43 -28.27 39.73
N SER A 53 -26.10 -29.57 39.61
CA SER A 53 -25.68 -30.17 38.34
C SER A 53 -26.77 -30.11 37.27
N SER A 54 -28.03 -30.35 37.63
CA SER A 54 -29.15 -30.27 36.68
C SER A 54 -29.43 -28.83 36.21
N SER A 55 -29.30 -27.86 37.11
CA SER A 55 -29.46 -26.43 36.79
C SER A 55 -28.34 -25.93 35.88
N LEU A 56 -27.10 -26.35 36.15
CA LEU A 56 -25.95 -26.05 35.29
C LEU A 56 -26.12 -26.64 33.90
N TYR A 57 -26.57 -27.90 33.78
CA TYR A 57 -26.80 -28.52 32.49
C TYR A 57 -27.82 -27.75 31.64
N ARG A 58 -28.92 -27.28 32.24
CA ARG A 58 -29.95 -26.48 31.54
C ARG A 58 -29.40 -25.16 31.02
N ILE A 59 -28.62 -24.44 31.84
CA ILE A 59 -28.03 -23.18 31.42
C ILE A 59 -26.94 -23.44 30.35
N GLU A 60 -26.17 -24.52 30.46
CA GLU A 60 -25.16 -24.89 29.48
C GLU A 60 -25.76 -25.18 28.10
N GLU A 61 -26.87 -25.94 28.05
CA GLU A 61 -27.63 -26.19 26.82
C GLU A 61 -28.17 -24.88 26.21
N GLN A 62 -28.70 -23.98 27.05
CA GLN A 62 -29.16 -22.66 26.60
C GLN A 62 -28.02 -21.80 26.05
N VAL A 63 -26.86 -21.79 26.72
CA VAL A 63 -25.67 -21.07 26.26
C VAL A 63 -25.17 -21.63 24.95
N GLU A 64 -25.09 -22.95 24.78
CA GLU A 64 -24.65 -23.58 23.54
C GLU A 64 -25.58 -23.24 22.36
N MET A 65 -26.90 -23.26 22.57
CA MET A 65 -27.87 -22.83 21.56
C MET A 65 -27.68 -21.35 21.19
N LEU A 66 -27.44 -20.48 22.18
CA LEU A 66 -27.19 -19.05 21.94
C LEU A 66 -25.87 -18.82 21.21
N GLU A 67 -24.81 -19.57 21.51
CA GLU A 67 -23.53 -19.48 20.80
C GLU A 67 -23.67 -19.89 19.35
N GLN A 68 -24.37 -21.00 19.06
CA GLN A 68 -24.63 -21.43 17.69
C GLN A 68 -25.42 -20.37 16.92
N ARG A 69 -26.51 -19.85 17.51
CA ARG A 69 -27.32 -18.81 16.88
C ARG A 69 -26.53 -17.51 16.70
N CYS A 70 -25.66 -17.17 17.65
CA CYS A 70 -24.77 -16.02 17.56
C CYS A 70 -23.85 -16.16 16.36
N GLU A 71 -23.18 -17.31 16.21
CA GLU A 71 -22.27 -17.61 15.09
C GLU A 71 -22.97 -17.48 13.73
N GLU A 72 -24.18 -18.03 13.59
CA GLU A 72 -24.98 -17.98 12.35
C GLU A 72 -25.42 -16.55 11.97
N THR A 73 -25.49 -15.64 12.94
CA THR A 73 -26.03 -14.28 12.77
C THR A 73 -24.99 -13.18 13.01
N LEU A 74 -23.70 -13.50 12.96
CA LEU A 74 -22.62 -12.54 13.20
C LEU A 74 -22.62 -11.39 12.19
N THR A 75 -22.79 -10.16 12.68
CA THR A 75 -22.61 -8.95 11.87
C THR A 75 -21.12 -8.60 11.69
N PRO A 76 -20.75 -7.76 10.72
CA PRO A 76 -19.35 -7.31 10.55
C PRO A 76 -18.78 -6.62 11.80
N THR A 77 -19.56 -5.78 12.50
CA THR A 77 -19.12 -5.16 13.76
C THR A 77 -18.94 -6.19 14.87
N GLU A 78 -19.83 -7.19 14.95
CA GLU A 78 -19.68 -8.30 15.91
C GLU A 78 -18.40 -9.09 15.68
N ARG A 79 -18.00 -9.30 14.41
CA ARG A 79 -16.70 -9.88 14.06
C ARG A 79 -15.53 -9.00 14.50
N VAL A 80 -15.61 -7.68 14.34
CA VAL A 80 -14.61 -6.74 14.88
C VAL A 80 -14.49 -6.89 16.41
N ARG A 81 -15.62 -7.05 17.12
CA ARG A 81 -15.63 -7.28 18.57
C ARG A 81 -14.99 -8.62 18.95
N ILE A 82 -15.26 -9.70 18.21
CA ILE A 82 -14.56 -10.98 18.39
C ILE A 82 -13.05 -10.80 18.23
N VAL A 83 -12.64 -10.12 17.15
CA VAL A 83 -11.22 -9.92 16.81
C VAL A 83 -10.46 -9.15 17.90
N ARG A 84 -11.10 -8.13 18.48
CA ARG A 84 -10.52 -7.27 19.53
C ARG A 84 -10.77 -7.78 20.95
N ASN A 85 -11.31 -8.98 21.13
CA ASN A 85 -11.52 -9.51 22.48
C ASN A 85 -10.19 -9.99 23.09
N PRO A 86 -9.86 -9.61 24.34
CA PRO A 86 -8.62 -10.05 25.00
C PRO A 86 -8.46 -11.55 25.20
N GLN A 87 -9.55 -12.32 25.15
CA GLN A 87 -9.54 -13.79 25.26
C GLN A 87 -9.19 -14.49 23.93
N ARG A 88 -9.16 -13.75 22.81
CA ARG A 88 -8.78 -14.29 21.51
C ARG A 88 -7.27 -14.45 21.44
N PHE A 89 -6.82 -15.45 20.70
CA PHE A 89 -5.40 -15.73 20.53
C PHE A 89 -4.61 -14.54 19.95
N SER A 90 -3.35 -14.42 20.37
CA SER A 90 -2.39 -13.45 19.82
C SER A 90 -1.33 -14.12 18.92
N LEU A 91 -0.40 -13.33 18.38
CA LEU A 91 0.73 -13.87 17.63
C LEU A 91 1.68 -14.64 18.56
N GLN A 92 1.84 -14.24 19.82
CA GLN A 92 2.60 -15.03 20.80
C GLN A 92 2.01 -16.44 20.97
N ASP A 93 0.68 -16.56 21.08
CA ASP A 93 0.05 -17.88 21.18
C ASP A 93 0.27 -18.73 19.92
N ILE A 94 0.29 -18.09 18.74
CA ILE A 94 0.64 -18.77 17.48
C ILE A 94 2.11 -19.25 17.52
N LEU A 95 3.05 -18.42 17.99
CA LEU A 95 4.45 -18.79 18.10
C LEU A 95 4.65 -20.02 18.99
N GLU A 96 3.95 -20.05 20.14
CA GLU A 96 3.99 -21.15 21.11
C GLU A 96 3.38 -22.46 20.58
N ASN A 97 2.28 -22.39 19.80
CA ASN A 97 1.49 -23.58 19.44
C ASN A 97 1.68 -24.07 18.00
N VAL A 98 2.15 -23.22 17.08
CA VAL A 98 2.31 -23.59 15.66
C VAL A 98 3.74 -24.03 15.34
N TYR A 99 4.74 -23.49 16.03
CA TYR A 99 6.16 -23.76 15.78
C TYR A 99 6.78 -24.58 16.91
N GLU A 100 7.72 -25.47 16.59
CA GLU A 100 8.37 -26.33 17.60
C GLU A 100 9.34 -25.57 18.50
N GLU A 101 10.09 -24.64 17.91
CA GLU A 101 11.06 -23.81 18.59
C GLU A 101 11.10 -22.46 17.89
N TYR A 102 11.16 -21.38 18.67
CA TYR A 102 11.35 -20.03 18.15
C TYR A 102 12.28 -19.22 19.05
N THR A 103 12.99 -18.29 18.44
CA THR A 103 13.79 -17.27 19.12
C THR A 103 13.29 -15.91 18.67
N GLU A 104 12.72 -15.13 19.58
CA GLU A 104 12.36 -13.74 19.30
C GLU A 104 13.62 -12.92 19.06
N LEU A 105 13.61 -12.13 17.99
CA LEU A 105 14.73 -11.32 17.55
C LEU A 105 14.46 -9.86 17.92
N GLY A 106 15.23 -9.35 18.87
CA GLY A 106 15.21 -7.97 19.34
C GLY A 106 16.25 -7.76 20.44
N GLY A 107 16.75 -6.53 20.61
CA GLY A 107 17.63 -6.21 21.73
C GLY A 107 16.82 -5.89 22.99
N ALA A 108 17.32 -6.24 24.19
CA ALA A 108 16.68 -5.86 25.46
C ALA A 108 16.86 -4.36 25.80
N GLU A 109 17.88 -3.72 25.23
CA GLU A 109 18.23 -2.30 25.42
C GLU A 109 18.22 -1.51 24.10
N GLU A 110 17.61 -2.05 23.05
CA GLU A 110 17.46 -1.30 21.81
C GLU A 110 16.61 -0.05 22.07
N THR A 111 17.14 1.13 21.74
CA THR A 111 16.44 2.42 21.90
C THR A 111 15.16 2.52 21.06
N ASN A 112 14.92 1.52 20.22
CA ASN A 112 13.94 1.47 19.14
C ASN A 112 13.10 0.19 19.17
N ILE A 113 12.94 -0.46 20.34
CA ILE A 113 12.06 -1.63 20.47
C ILE A 113 10.62 -1.14 20.31
N ASP A 114 9.97 -1.53 19.23
CA ASP A 114 8.52 -1.47 19.14
C ASP A 114 7.96 -2.81 19.62
N PRO A 115 7.35 -2.87 20.82
CA PRO A 115 6.72 -4.09 21.27
C PRO A 115 5.51 -4.46 20.41
N ALA A 116 4.93 -3.55 19.63
CA ALA A 116 3.85 -3.89 18.71
C ALA A 116 4.32 -4.79 17.56
N MET A 117 5.63 -4.83 17.23
CA MET A 117 6.19 -5.66 16.16
C MET A 117 7.07 -6.78 16.70
N VAL A 118 6.58 -8.02 16.60
CA VAL A 118 7.30 -9.23 16.96
C VAL A 118 7.97 -9.79 15.71
N VAL A 119 9.23 -10.19 15.86
CA VAL A 119 9.99 -10.89 14.85
C VAL A 119 10.64 -12.09 15.52
N ALA A 120 10.52 -13.27 14.94
CA ALA A 120 11.13 -14.48 15.49
C ALA A 120 11.68 -15.37 14.39
N LYS A 121 12.84 -15.99 14.63
CA LYS A 121 13.30 -17.13 13.83
C LYS A 121 12.70 -18.39 14.44
N ALA A 122 11.99 -19.17 13.64
CA ALA A 122 11.27 -20.35 14.11
C ALA A 122 11.56 -21.58 13.24
N ASN A 123 11.33 -22.76 13.80
CA ASN A 123 11.47 -24.04 13.12
C ASN A 123 10.12 -24.74 12.97
N ILE A 124 9.91 -25.38 11.82
CA ILE A 124 8.78 -26.27 11.54
C ILE A 124 9.31 -27.69 11.30
N VAL A 125 8.85 -28.67 12.08
CA VAL A 125 9.21 -30.08 11.91
C VAL A 125 8.13 -30.87 11.16
N ARG A 126 8.48 -31.37 9.98
CA ARG A 126 7.61 -32.22 9.16
C ARG A 126 8.04 -33.68 9.29
N ARG A 127 7.09 -34.56 9.59
CA ARG A 127 7.31 -36.01 9.54
C ARG A 127 6.79 -36.54 8.22
N VAL A 128 7.69 -37.06 7.40
CA VAL A 128 7.36 -37.68 6.11
C VAL A 128 7.79 -39.13 6.16
N LYS A 129 6.81 -40.04 6.18
CA LYS A 129 7.05 -41.48 6.44
C LYS A 129 7.76 -41.67 7.79
N ASN A 130 9.01 -42.16 7.77
CA ASN A 130 9.84 -42.39 8.95
C ASN A 130 11.00 -41.39 9.10
N LYS A 131 11.00 -40.28 8.34
CA LYS A 131 12.03 -39.23 8.43
C LYS A 131 11.43 -37.92 8.92
N THR A 132 12.16 -37.24 9.79
CA THR A 132 11.87 -35.88 10.25
C THR A 132 12.69 -34.87 9.46
N TYR A 133 12.02 -33.83 8.99
CA TYR A 133 12.60 -32.73 8.24
C TYR A 133 12.31 -31.43 8.96
N THR A 134 13.35 -30.70 9.32
CA THR A 134 13.22 -29.39 9.96
C THR A 134 13.39 -28.31 8.90
N SER A 135 12.50 -27.34 8.88
CA SER A 135 12.58 -26.17 8.00
C SER A 135 12.50 -24.91 8.84
N SER A 136 13.48 -24.02 8.67
CA SER A 136 13.51 -22.73 9.35
C SER A 136 12.69 -21.70 8.58
N VAL A 137 12.05 -20.79 9.32
CA VAL A 137 11.25 -19.70 8.79
C VAL A 137 11.45 -18.43 9.62
N MET A 138 11.26 -17.29 8.97
CA MET A 138 11.18 -16.01 9.66
C MET A 138 9.71 -15.66 9.90
N VAL A 139 9.32 -15.51 11.16
CA VAL A 139 7.99 -15.06 11.55
C VAL A 139 8.04 -13.57 11.86
N ILE A 140 7.16 -12.79 11.24
CA ILE A 140 7.06 -11.34 11.44
C ILE A 140 5.60 -11.02 11.66
N GLY A 141 5.25 -10.26 12.68
CA GLY A 141 3.86 -9.87 12.83
C GLY A 141 3.63 -8.84 13.90
N GLN A 142 2.43 -8.27 13.85
CA GLN A 142 1.99 -7.40 14.93
C GLN A 142 1.45 -8.23 16.09
N GLU A 143 1.64 -7.75 17.32
CA GLU A 143 1.13 -8.38 18.53
C GLU A 143 0.06 -7.51 19.18
N THR A 144 -1.11 -8.12 19.41
CA THR A 144 -2.27 -7.54 20.12
C THR A 144 -2.68 -8.44 21.28
N GLY A 145 -3.54 -7.95 22.18
CA GLY A 145 -4.01 -8.72 23.34
C GLY A 145 -3.30 -8.36 24.64
N HIS A 146 -2.54 -9.29 25.25
CA HIS A 146 -1.92 -9.05 26.55
C HIS A 146 -0.91 -7.89 26.50
N GLY A 147 -1.13 -6.87 27.35
CA GLY A 147 -0.32 -5.65 27.36
C GLY A 147 -0.64 -4.70 26.19
N GLU A 148 -1.88 -4.68 25.73
CA GLU A 148 -2.34 -3.84 24.61
C GLU A 148 -1.92 -2.37 24.72
N GLU A 149 -1.98 -1.79 25.92
CA GLU A 149 -1.53 -0.42 26.18
C GLU A 149 -0.03 -0.23 25.90
N TYR A 150 0.80 -1.20 26.32
CA TYR A 150 2.23 -1.20 26.04
C TYR A 150 2.53 -1.40 24.54
N ARG A 151 1.65 -2.09 23.82
CA ARG A 151 1.78 -2.41 22.39
C ARG A 151 0.95 -1.50 21.46
N ASN A 152 0.38 -0.41 21.98
CA ASN A 152 -0.46 0.54 21.23
C ASN A 152 -1.58 -0.16 20.43
N GLY A 153 -2.20 -1.22 20.97
CA GLY A 153 -3.22 -1.97 20.23
C GLY A 153 -2.71 -2.70 18.99
N GLY A 154 -1.42 -3.06 18.93
CA GLY A 154 -0.80 -3.61 17.71
C GLY A 154 -0.53 -2.56 16.63
N SER A 155 -0.76 -1.27 16.92
CA SER A 155 -0.41 -0.18 16.02
C SER A 155 1.08 0.04 16.05
N CYS A 156 1.78 -0.48 15.04
CA CYS A 156 3.23 -0.36 14.96
C CYS A 156 3.66 1.07 14.64
N LYS A 157 4.66 1.52 15.40
CA LYS A 157 5.44 2.73 15.17
C LYS A 157 6.39 2.53 13.99
N PRO A 158 6.95 3.61 13.43
CA PRO A 158 7.80 3.51 12.25
C PRO A 158 9.00 2.58 12.46
N TRP A 159 9.59 2.56 13.64
CA TRP A 159 10.71 1.66 13.92
C TRP A 159 10.36 0.18 14.08
N GLY A 160 9.14 -0.16 14.50
CA GLY A 160 8.66 -1.54 14.42
C GLY A 160 8.62 -2.02 12.97
N ASN A 161 8.13 -1.18 12.06
CA ASN A 161 8.15 -1.48 10.62
C ASN A 161 9.58 -1.54 10.06
N GLU A 162 10.52 -0.75 10.58
CA GLU A 162 11.94 -0.84 10.22
C GLU A 162 12.56 -2.17 10.67
N LYS A 163 12.31 -2.59 11.93
CA LYS A 163 12.69 -3.91 12.45
C LYS A 163 12.18 -5.03 11.55
N ALA A 164 10.90 -4.97 11.13
CA ALA A 164 10.33 -5.93 10.19
C ALA A 164 11.11 -5.97 8.87
N LEU A 165 11.39 -4.81 8.26
CA LEU A 165 12.16 -4.72 7.02
C LEU A 165 13.57 -5.32 7.17
N ARG A 166 14.28 -5.00 8.25
CA ARG A 166 15.61 -5.52 8.54
C ARG A 166 15.61 -7.05 8.54
N TYR A 167 14.66 -7.68 9.22
CA TYR A 167 14.61 -9.13 9.31
C TYR A 167 14.00 -9.82 8.08
N MET A 168 13.19 -9.13 7.27
CA MET A 168 12.85 -9.60 5.92
C MET A 168 14.10 -9.75 5.04
N GLN A 169 15.06 -8.83 5.16
CA GLN A 169 16.34 -8.91 4.43
C GLN A 169 17.25 -10.02 4.96
N VAL A 170 17.23 -10.27 6.28
CA VAL A 170 17.91 -11.43 6.88
C VAL A 170 17.34 -12.73 6.33
N ALA A 171 16.00 -12.87 6.32
CA ALA A 171 15.34 -14.05 5.76
C ALA A 171 15.69 -14.27 4.28
N GLU A 172 15.72 -13.20 3.47
CA GLU A 172 16.18 -13.28 2.07
C GLU A 172 17.65 -13.73 1.95
N THR A 173 18.50 -13.27 2.87
CA THR A 173 19.93 -13.64 2.89
C THR A 173 20.12 -15.11 3.26
N GLU A 174 19.35 -15.60 4.22
CA GLU A 174 19.37 -17.01 4.66
C GLU A 174 18.63 -17.96 3.68
N GLY A 175 17.81 -17.43 2.78
CA GLY A 175 17.02 -18.23 1.83
C GLY A 175 15.77 -18.87 2.44
N ILE A 176 15.31 -18.40 3.60
CA ILE A 176 14.17 -18.99 4.33
C ILE A 176 12.85 -18.26 4.05
N PRO A 177 11.69 -18.96 4.04
CA PRO A 177 10.38 -18.33 3.90
C PRO A 177 10.05 -17.35 5.04
N ILE A 178 9.14 -16.43 4.74
CA ILE A 178 8.62 -15.44 5.70
C ILE A 178 7.13 -15.69 5.93
N HIS A 179 6.75 -15.87 7.18
CA HIS A 179 5.34 -15.93 7.63
C HIS A 179 4.97 -14.63 8.33
N CYS A 180 4.16 -13.81 7.66
CA CYS A 180 3.63 -12.57 8.17
C CYS A 180 2.29 -12.77 8.88
N PHE A 181 2.12 -12.21 10.08
CA PHE A 181 0.85 -12.22 10.82
C PHE A 181 0.35 -10.81 11.04
N VAL A 182 -0.82 -10.50 10.48
CA VAL A 182 -1.39 -9.15 10.48
C VAL A 182 -2.43 -9.01 11.59
N PHE A 183 -2.05 -8.33 12.66
CA PHE A 183 -2.86 -8.05 13.86
C PHE A 183 -2.73 -6.57 14.20
N THR A 184 -3.32 -5.70 13.38
CA THR A 184 -3.17 -4.26 13.55
C THR A 184 -4.42 -3.49 13.14
N PRO A 185 -4.97 -2.61 13.99
CA PRO A 185 -6.06 -1.73 13.63
C PRO A 185 -5.62 -0.60 12.67
N GLY A 186 -4.31 -0.39 12.53
CA GLY A 186 -3.69 0.62 11.68
C GLY A 186 -2.27 0.94 12.13
N ALA A 187 -1.51 1.70 11.34
CA ALA A 187 -0.19 2.14 11.76
C ALA A 187 -0.27 3.26 12.81
N PHE A 188 0.67 3.28 13.74
CA PHE A 188 0.77 4.38 14.70
C PHE A 188 1.17 5.67 13.97
N PRO A 189 0.38 6.75 14.06
CA PRO A 189 0.46 7.86 13.11
C PRO A 189 1.52 8.91 13.47
N VAL A 190 2.76 8.47 13.71
CA VAL A 190 3.91 9.35 14.02
C VAL A 190 4.68 9.70 12.76
N GLU A 191 4.98 10.98 12.60
CA GLU A 191 5.78 11.50 11.48
C GLU A 191 7.25 11.70 11.81
N ASP A 192 7.70 11.52 13.05
CA ASP A 192 9.11 11.66 13.38
C ASP A 192 9.94 10.59 12.69
N TYR A 193 11.16 10.96 12.26
CA TYR A 193 11.98 10.11 11.40
C TYR A 193 12.11 8.71 11.99
N PRO A 194 11.82 7.64 11.22
CA PRO A 194 11.63 7.64 9.76
C PRO A 194 10.27 8.09 9.23
N GLY A 195 9.26 8.24 10.07
CA GLY A 195 7.88 8.59 9.70
C GLY A 195 7.07 7.37 9.24
N ALA A 196 5.82 7.26 9.69
CA ALA A 196 4.96 6.10 9.42
C ALA A 196 4.79 5.84 7.92
N ALA A 197 4.43 6.88 7.15
CA ALA A 197 4.24 6.75 5.71
C ALA A 197 5.53 6.28 5.01
N GLN A 198 6.67 6.91 5.32
CA GLN A 198 7.92 6.60 4.63
C GLN A 198 8.41 5.19 4.94
N GLN A 199 8.25 4.72 6.18
CA GLN A 199 8.65 3.35 6.50
C GLN A 199 7.74 2.31 5.85
N ILE A 200 6.41 2.52 5.84
CA ILE A 200 5.49 1.62 5.12
C ILE A 200 5.85 1.57 3.63
N ALA A 201 6.16 2.72 3.02
CA ALA A 201 6.56 2.79 1.62
C ALA A 201 7.86 2.00 1.35
N ARG A 202 8.86 2.09 2.25
CA ARG A 202 10.12 1.32 2.16
C ARG A 202 9.88 -0.18 2.28
N ASN A 203 9.03 -0.60 3.23
CA ASN A 203 8.68 -2.01 3.40
C ASN A 203 8.02 -2.55 2.14
N LEU A 204 6.94 -1.91 1.66
CA LEU A 204 6.26 -2.31 0.43
C LEU A 204 7.21 -2.39 -0.77
N TYR A 205 8.09 -1.41 -0.91
CA TYR A 205 9.07 -1.36 -1.99
C TYR A 205 10.07 -2.52 -1.95
N ALA A 206 10.55 -2.90 -0.76
CA ALA A 206 11.44 -4.04 -0.56
C ALA A 206 10.72 -5.38 -0.80
N MET A 207 9.51 -5.54 -0.24
CA MET A 207 8.71 -6.76 -0.35
C MET A 207 8.37 -7.12 -1.80
N CYS A 208 8.27 -6.13 -2.69
CA CYS A 208 8.07 -6.35 -4.13
C CYS A 208 9.17 -7.24 -4.75
N LYS A 209 10.38 -7.31 -4.17
CA LYS A 209 11.55 -7.99 -4.76
C LYS A 209 12.25 -9.01 -3.87
N LEU A 210 11.73 -9.30 -2.68
CA LEU A 210 12.26 -10.37 -1.82
C LEU A 210 12.25 -11.72 -2.56
N ARG A 211 13.38 -12.41 -2.60
CA ARG A 211 13.54 -13.66 -3.37
C ARG A 211 13.07 -14.93 -2.66
N VAL A 212 12.59 -14.80 -1.43
CA VAL A 212 12.03 -15.90 -0.64
C VAL A 212 10.49 -15.92 -0.68
N PRO A 213 9.82 -17.05 -0.44
CA PRO A 213 8.37 -17.12 -0.32
C PRO A 213 7.83 -16.25 0.83
N LEU A 214 6.77 -15.48 0.57
CA LEU A 214 6.04 -14.73 1.59
C LEU A 214 4.60 -15.21 1.73
N ILE A 215 4.21 -15.59 2.94
CA ILE A 215 2.83 -15.94 3.31
C ILE A 215 2.35 -14.93 4.33
N SER A 216 1.18 -14.33 4.16
CA SER A 216 0.59 -13.44 5.16
C SER A 216 -0.75 -13.98 5.65
N VAL A 217 -0.99 -13.98 6.97
CA VAL A 217 -2.26 -14.36 7.58
C VAL A 217 -2.87 -13.15 8.26
N ILE A 218 -4.08 -12.76 7.86
CA ILE A 218 -4.76 -11.56 8.35
C ILE A 218 -5.78 -11.93 9.44
N SER A 219 -5.65 -11.31 10.60
CA SER A 219 -6.60 -11.36 11.71
C SER A 219 -7.30 -10.01 11.85
N GLU A 220 -6.54 -8.97 12.14
CA GLU A 220 -6.97 -7.59 12.17
C GLU A 220 -6.16 -6.81 11.15
N GLY A 221 -6.79 -6.37 10.06
CA GLY A 221 -6.11 -5.75 8.94
C GLY A 221 -6.52 -4.29 8.71
N GLY A 222 -5.84 -3.36 9.37
CA GLY A 222 -6.07 -1.92 9.24
C GLY A 222 -5.22 -1.23 8.17
N SER A 223 -5.80 -0.95 7.01
CA SER A 223 -5.30 0.01 6.01
C SER A 223 -3.81 -0.17 5.64
N GLY A 224 -3.05 0.93 5.58
CA GLY A 224 -1.61 0.91 5.34
C GLY A 224 -0.78 0.24 6.43
N GLY A 225 -1.29 0.12 7.67
CA GLY A 225 -0.62 -0.61 8.74
C GLY A 225 -0.56 -2.11 8.45
N ALA A 226 -1.66 -2.66 7.94
CA ALA A 226 -1.70 -4.05 7.46
C ALA A 226 -0.75 -4.28 6.28
N GLU A 227 -0.73 -3.36 5.31
CA GLU A 227 0.12 -3.48 4.13
C GLU A 227 1.62 -3.29 4.42
N ALA A 228 2.00 -2.76 5.59
CA ALA A 228 3.40 -2.63 6.00
C ALA A 228 4.15 -3.97 6.02
N ILE A 229 3.43 -5.08 6.24
CA ILE A 229 3.95 -6.46 6.18
C ILE A 229 3.03 -7.41 5.38
N GLY A 230 1.93 -6.92 4.80
CA GLY A 230 0.88 -7.72 4.17
C GLY A 230 1.08 -8.06 2.69
N LEU A 231 2.10 -7.49 2.01
CA LEU A 231 2.43 -7.85 0.63
C LEU A 231 3.03 -9.26 0.58
N SER A 232 2.34 -10.22 -0.04
CA SER A 232 2.74 -11.63 0.01
C SER A 232 2.35 -12.43 -1.23
N ASP A 233 3.03 -13.56 -1.43
CA ASP A 233 2.75 -14.51 -2.50
C ASP A 233 1.40 -15.23 -2.28
N LEU A 234 1.04 -15.48 -1.01
CA LEU A 234 -0.27 -15.97 -0.60
C LEU A 234 -0.80 -15.22 0.62
N ARG A 235 -2.03 -14.71 0.52
CA ARG A 235 -2.76 -13.97 1.55
C ARG A 235 -3.86 -14.85 2.12
N LEU A 236 -3.68 -15.31 3.35
CA LEU A 236 -4.68 -15.99 4.14
C LEU A 236 -5.40 -14.99 5.05
N MET A 237 -6.61 -15.33 5.49
CA MET A 237 -7.36 -14.56 6.47
C MET A 237 -8.15 -15.49 7.38
N PHE A 238 -8.18 -15.21 8.67
CA PHE A 238 -9.03 -15.98 9.59
C PHE A 238 -10.51 -15.67 9.36
N SER A 239 -11.40 -16.65 9.57
CA SER A 239 -12.83 -16.54 9.26
C SER A 239 -13.54 -15.40 10.01
N HIS A 240 -13.16 -15.12 11.25
CA HIS A 240 -13.69 -14.02 12.05
C HIS A 240 -12.85 -12.75 11.95
N GLY A 241 -11.67 -12.85 11.33
CA GLY A 241 -10.84 -11.70 11.01
C GLY A 241 -11.54 -10.66 10.14
N TYR A 242 -11.02 -9.44 10.15
CA TYR A 242 -11.46 -8.36 9.27
C TYR A 242 -10.27 -7.69 8.57
N TYR A 243 -10.49 -7.24 7.33
CA TYR A 243 -9.51 -6.48 6.56
C TYR A 243 -10.23 -5.29 5.92
N SER A 244 -9.73 -4.08 6.18
CA SER A 244 -10.42 -2.84 5.83
C SER A 244 -9.47 -1.71 5.47
N VAL A 245 -9.98 -0.74 4.72
CA VAL A 245 -9.29 0.51 4.35
C VAL A 245 -9.18 1.51 5.49
N ILE A 246 -10.06 1.40 6.48
CA ILE A 246 -10.14 2.23 7.68
C ILE A 246 -10.95 1.45 8.72
N SER A 247 -10.78 1.76 10.00
CA SER A 247 -11.66 1.21 11.03
C SER A 247 -13.12 1.64 10.80
N PRO A 248 -14.13 0.82 11.16
CA PRO A 248 -15.53 1.19 11.05
C PRO A 248 -15.87 2.52 11.75
N GLU A 249 -15.24 2.77 12.90
CA GLU A 249 -15.39 4.00 13.68
C GLU A 249 -14.84 5.21 12.92
N GLY A 250 -13.67 5.06 12.29
CA GLY A 250 -13.06 6.10 11.46
C GLY A 250 -13.87 6.40 10.20
N ALA A 251 -14.44 5.37 9.55
CA ALA A 251 -15.36 5.56 8.43
C ALA A 251 -16.62 6.32 8.84
N ALA A 252 -17.23 5.92 9.96
CA ALA A 252 -18.44 6.55 10.48
C ALA A 252 -18.19 8.00 10.91
N ALA A 253 -17.04 8.32 11.50
CA ALA A 253 -16.65 9.69 11.83
C ALA A 253 -16.54 10.58 10.57
N ILE A 254 -15.99 10.04 9.47
CA ILE A 254 -15.84 10.74 8.20
C ILE A 254 -17.18 10.91 7.48
N GLU A 255 -17.97 9.84 7.32
CA GLU A 255 -19.26 9.91 6.62
C GLU A 255 -20.30 10.71 7.40
N GLY A 256 -20.32 10.59 8.73
CA GLY A 256 -21.18 11.37 9.61
C GLY A 256 -20.79 12.84 9.73
N LYS A 257 -19.64 13.25 9.16
CA LYS A 257 -19.05 14.60 9.31
C LYS A 257 -19.01 15.04 10.77
N ILE A 258 -18.75 14.09 11.67
CA ILE A 258 -18.79 14.31 13.11
C ILE A 258 -17.66 15.28 13.45
N ARG A 259 -17.95 16.37 14.17
CA ARG A 259 -16.92 17.32 14.62
C ARG A 259 -15.99 16.65 15.63
N GLU A 260 -14.82 17.25 15.83
CA GLU A 260 -13.83 16.77 16.79
C GLU A 260 -14.42 16.65 18.20
N GLY A 261 -14.17 15.51 18.88
CA GLY A 261 -14.75 15.18 20.19
C GLY A 261 -16.22 14.73 20.18
N GLY A 262 -16.88 14.71 19.02
CA GLY A 262 -18.25 14.23 18.89
C GLY A 262 -18.35 12.71 18.96
N LYS A 263 -19.36 12.20 19.69
CA LYS A 263 -19.66 10.76 19.76
C LYS A 263 -20.23 10.27 18.44
N VAL A 264 -19.67 9.19 17.90
CA VAL A 264 -20.16 8.56 16.66
C VAL A 264 -21.37 7.66 16.99
N PRO A 265 -22.51 7.79 16.29
CA PRO A 265 -23.66 6.91 16.49
C PRO A 265 -23.33 5.45 16.15
N ARG A 266 -23.78 4.50 16.99
CA ARG A 266 -23.53 3.06 16.78
C ARG A 266 -24.09 2.53 15.46
N GLU A 267 -25.33 2.91 15.14
CA GLU A 267 -25.99 2.54 13.87
C GLU A 267 -25.17 2.94 12.64
N LEU A 268 -24.43 4.07 12.74
CA LEU A 268 -23.57 4.52 11.65
C LEU A 268 -22.28 3.69 11.56
N ILE A 269 -21.72 3.26 12.70
CA ILE A 269 -20.57 2.35 12.75
C ILE A 269 -20.95 1.02 12.09
N ASP A 270 -22.09 0.46 12.48
CA ASP A 270 -22.60 -0.81 11.93
C ASP A 270 -22.85 -0.71 10.42
N ALA A 271 -23.55 0.34 9.99
CA ALA A 271 -23.77 0.59 8.56
C ALA A 271 -22.45 0.77 7.79
N CYS A 272 -21.42 1.39 8.39
CA CYS A 272 -20.12 1.53 7.74
C CYS A 272 -19.38 0.19 7.67
N ALA A 273 -19.38 -0.61 8.75
CA ALA A 273 -18.76 -1.92 8.77
C ALA A 273 -19.33 -2.84 7.67
N GLU A 274 -20.65 -2.83 7.48
CA GLU A 274 -21.33 -3.55 6.41
C GLU A 274 -20.96 -3.04 5.01
N ARG A 275 -21.03 -1.72 4.78
CA ARG A 275 -20.78 -1.12 3.46
C ARG A 275 -19.32 -1.24 3.00
N LEU A 276 -18.39 -1.41 3.93
CA LEU A 276 -16.97 -1.57 3.64
C LEU A 276 -16.59 -3.00 3.23
N HIS A 277 -17.50 -3.99 3.38
CA HIS A 277 -17.27 -5.40 3.01
C HIS A 277 -15.96 -5.94 3.65
N ILE A 278 -15.85 -5.81 4.97
CA ILE A 278 -14.59 -6.05 5.72
C ILE A 278 -14.33 -7.52 6.06
N THR A 279 -15.31 -8.41 5.86
CA THR A 279 -15.24 -9.80 6.35
C THR A 279 -14.29 -10.67 5.52
N ALA A 280 -13.92 -11.84 6.03
CA ALA A 280 -13.11 -12.81 5.28
C ALA A 280 -13.80 -13.28 3.98
N ALA A 281 -15.11 -13.53 4.03
CA ALA A 281 -15.90 -13.92 2.87
C ALA A 281 -15.93 -12.83 1.79
N ASP A 282 -16.07 -11.58 2.21
CA ASP A 282 -16.03 -10.42 1.32
C ASP A 282 -14.69 -10.27 0.63
N ASN A 283 -13.60 -10.30 1.41
CA ASN A 283 -12.25 -10.14 0.87
C ASN A 283 -11.87 -11.28 -0.08
N LEU A 284 -12.35 -12.51 0.18
CA LEU A 284 -12.15 -13.63 -0.74
C LEU A 284 -12.88 -13.37 -2.07
N ARG A 285 -14.13 -12.91 -2.01
CA ARG A 285 -14.93 -12.56 -3.20
C ARG A 285 -14.32 -11.40 -3.99
N LEU A 286 -13.76 -10.40 -3.31
CA LEU A 286 -13.08 -9.27 -3.93
C LEU A 286 -11.70 -9.64 -4.51
N GLY A 287 -11.15 -10.80 -4.15
CA GLY A 287 -9.82 -11.26 -4.57
C GLY A 287 -8.67 -10.51 -3.90
N THR A 288 -8.90 -9.90 -2.74
CA THR A 288 -7.87 -9.24 -1.91
C THR A 288 -7.17 -10.22 -0.96
N ILE A 289 -7.75 -11.39 -0.76
CA ILE A 289 -7.13 -12.57 -0.13
C ILE A 289 -7.29 -13.79 -1.03
N ASP A 290 -6.48 -14.81 -0.78
CA ASP A 290 -6.46 -16.04 -1.57
C ASP A 290 -7.25 -17.19 -0.89
N ARG A 291 -7.34 -17.23 0.44
CA ARG A 291 -8.04 -18.29 1.18
C ARG A 291 -8.40 -17.88 2.61
N ILE A 292 -9.45 -18.50 3.14
CA ILE A 292 -9.90 -18.34 4.53
C ILE A 292 -9.41 -19.53 5.37
N VAL A 293 -8.86 -19.24 6.55
CA VAL A 293 -8.56 -20.22 7.61
C VAL A 293 -9.72 -20.21 8.59
N GLN A 294 -10.37 -21.35 8.77
CA GLN A 294 -11.55 -21.44 9.64
C GLN A 294 -11.13 -21.42 11.12
N GLU A 295 -11.76 -20.55 11.89
CA GLU A 295 -11.71 -20.51 13.35
C GLU A 295 -12.84 -21.36 13.94
N PRO A 296 -12.71 -21.81 15.20
CA PRO A 296 -13.83 -22.38 15.94
C PRO A 296 -14.95 -21.35 16.14
N ARG A 297 -16.09 -21.84 16.63
CA ARG A 297 -17.27 -21.01 16.89
C ARG A 297 -16.91 -19.82 17.77
N LEU A 298 -17.34 -18.64 17.34
CA LEU A 298 -17.10 -17.35 17.98
C LEU A 298 -15.62 -16.96 18.14
N GLY A 299 -14.72 -17.54 17.34
CA GLY A 299 -13.29 -17.20 17.32
C GLY A 299 -12.43 -18.08 18.25
N ALA A 300 -11.18 -18.31 17.84
CA ALA A 300 -10.25 -19.15 18.62
C ALA A 300 -9.74 -18.45 19.89
N ARG A 301 -9.39 -19.27 20.88
CA ARG A 301 -8.79 -18.92 22.16
C ARG A 301 -7.42 -19.58 22.28
N ARG A 302 -6.67 -19.20 23.32
CA ARG A 302 -5.32 -19.72 23.61
C ARG A 302 -5.27 -21.23 23.79
N ASP A 303 -6.35 -21.85 24.27
CA ASP A 303 -6.46 -23.28 24.56
C ASP A 303 -7.05 -24.12 23.42
N ASP A 304 -7.33 -23.51 22.26
CA ASP A 304 -7.85 -24.22 21.08
C ASP A 304 -6.73 -24.94 20.29
N PHE A 305 -6.13 -25.97 20.89
CA PHE A 305 -5.03 -26.74 20.27
C PHE A 305 -5.37 -27.32 18.89
N ALA A 306 -6.63 -27.69 18.65
CA ALA A 306 -7.10 -28.16 17.35
C ALA A 306 -7.01 -27.07 16.27
N PHE A 307 -7.31 -25.81 16.63
CA PHE A 307 -7.18 -24.67 15.73
C PHE A 307 -5.72 -24.41 15.36
N TYR A 308 -4.79 -24.47 16.32
CA TYR A 308 -3.37 -24.29 16.03
C TYR A 308 -2.80 -25.40 15.14
N ALA A 309 -3.23 -26.66 15.35
CA ALA A 309 -2.88 -27.77 14.46
C ALA A 309 -3.38 -27.52 13.01
N GLN A 310 -4.61 -27.01 12.86
CA GLN A 310 -5.15 -26.63 11.56
C GLN A 310 -4.37 -25.46 10.94
N LEU A 311 -4.08 -24.41 11.72
CA LEU A 311 -3.32 -23.25 11.27
C LEU A 311 -1.93 -23.64 10.79
N ARG A 312 -1.24 -24.51 11.54
CA ARG A 312 0.05 -25.09 11.14
C ARG A 312 -0.04 -25.78 9.78
N SER A 313 -1.03 -26.64 9.59
CA SER A 313 -1.26 -27.33 8.32
C SER A 313 -1.50 -26.35 7.17
N GLU A 314 -2.32 -25.32 7.39
CA GLU A 314 -2.63 -24.30 6.38
C GLU A 314 -1.43 -23.42 6.00
N ILE A 315 -0.56 -23.08 6.95
CA ILE A 315 0.67 -22.31 6.69
C ILE A 315 1.70 -23.14 5.91
N ILE A 316 1.90 -24.41 6.29
CA ILE A 316 2.79 -25.32 5.56
C ILE A 316 2.28 -25.49 4.12
N ARG A 317 0.97 -25.76 3.97
CA ARG A 317 0.29 -25.88 2.67
C ARG A 317 0.45 -24.62 1.81
N ALA A 318 0.32 -23.45 2.42
CA ALA A 318 0.48 -22.17 1.73
C ALA A 318 1.91 -21.98 1.21
N THR A 319 2.90 -22.31 2.05
CA THR A 319 4.32 -22.23 1.69
C THR A 319 4.68 -23.23 0.58
N ASP A 320 4.23 -24.48 0.71
CA ASP A 320 4.39 -25.52 -0.30
C ASP A 320 3.74 -25.11 -1.64
N GLU A 321 2.55 -24.52 -1.60
CA GLU A 321 1.85 -24.03 -2.80
C GLU A 321 2.67 -22.96 -3.54
N VAL A 322 3.23 -21.99 -2.81
CA VAL A 322 4.06 -20.93 -3.40
C VAL A 322 5.31 -21.52 -4.03
N VAL A 323 6.02 -22.40 -3.30
CA VAL A 323 7.23 -23.07 -3.79
C VAL A 323 6.92 -23.94 -5.00
N LEU A 324 5.88 -24.77 -4.97
CA LEU A 324 5.55 -25.66 -6.11
C LEU A 324 5.17 -24.89 -7.39
N LYS A 325 4.54 -23.72 -7.26
CA LYS A 325 4.24 -22.86 -8.42
C LYS A 325 5.52 -22.36 -9.11
N THR A 326 6.65 -22.24 -8.41
CA THR A 326 7.94 -21.86 -9.02
C THR A 326 8.60 -23.06 -9.73
N LYS A 327 8.47 -24.28 -9.20
CA LYS A 327 9.08 -25.50 -9.77
C LYS A 327 8.42 -25.96 -11.07
N GLY A 328 7.14 -25.65 -11.28
CA GLY A 328 6.44 -25.77 -12.57
C GLY A 328 5.01 -26.32 -12.49
N TRP A 329 4.17 -25.99 -13.48
CA TRP A 329 2.72 -26.25 -13.49
C TRP A 329 2.32 -27.73 -13.31
N ARG A 330 3.14 -28.67 -13.82
CA ARG A 330 2.87 -30.11 -13.71
C ARG A 330 3.02 -30.64 -12.28
N GLY A 331 4.05 -30.18 -11.56
CA GLY A 331 4.29 -30.56 -10.16
C GLY A 331 3.22 -30.02 -9.22
N PHE A 332 2.84 -28.75 -9.40
CA PHE A 332 1.74 -28.11 -8.67
C PHE A 332 0.39 -28.82 -8.89
N ARG A 333 0.01 -29.07 -10.15
CA ARG A 333 -1.28 -29.73 -10.47
C ARG A 333 -1.35 -31.16 -9.93
N ALA A 334 -0.25 -31.90 -9.96
CA ALA A 334 -0.18 -33.24 -9.38
C ALA A 334 -0.35 -33.22 -7.85
N TYR A 335 0.24 -32.23 -7.17
CA TYR A 335 0.08 -32.02 -5.73
C TYR A 335 -1.38 -31.67 -5.38
N GLU A 336 -1.99 -30.70 -6.06
CA GLU A 336 -3.38 -30.31 -5.80
C GLU A 336 -4.38 -31.46 -5.99
N VAL A 337 -4.20 -32.27 -7.05
CA VAL A 337 -5.07 -33.42 -7.32
C VAL A 337 -4.93 -34.50 -6.25
N ARG A 338 -3.72 -34.77 -5.77
CA ARG A 338 -3.49 -35.75 -4.68
C ARG A 338 -4.05 -35.25 -3.35
N ARG A 339 -3.95 -33.96 -3.07
CA ARG A 339 -4.50 -33.37 -1.84
C ARG A 339 -6.02 -33.31 -1.84
N LYS A 340 -6.67 -32.95 -2.95
CA LYS A 340 -8.14 -32.96 -3.04
C LYS A 340 -8.76 -34.35 -2.85
N LYS A 341 -7.95 -35.41 -2.95
CA LYS A 341 -8.35 -36.78 -2.65
C LYS A 341 -8.11 -37.20 -1.19
N ALA A 342 -7.36 -36.43 -0.40
CA ALA A 342 -7.18 -36.70 1.01
C ALA A 342 -8.41 -36.20 1.78
N GLU A 343 -9.02 -37.07 2.59
CA GLU A 343 -10.24 -36.76 3.33
C GLU A 343 -9.94 -36.14 4.71
N SER A 344 -8.74 -36.37 5.26
CA SER A 344 -8.27 -35.80 6.52
C SER A 344 -6.97 -34.96 6.39
N PRO A 345 -6.71 -34.00 7.31
CA PRO A 345 -5.47 -33.23 7.35
C PRO A 345 -4.22 -34.11 7.49
N ASP A 346 -4.34 -35.25 8.19
CA ASP A 346 -3.27 -36.23 8.39
C ASP A 346 -2.98 -37.09 7.15
N GLU A 347 -3.97 -37.23 6.26
CA GLU A 347 -3.86 -37.91 4.96
C GLU A 347 -3.32 -37.02 3.83
N ALA A 348 -3.13 -35.72 4.09
CA ALA A 348 -2.53 -34.82 3.11
C ALA A 348 -1.17 -35.40 2.65
N PRO A 349 -0.81 -35.26 1.36
CA PRO A 349 0.38 -35.90 0.83
C PRO A 349 1.61 -35.40 1.60
N GLN A 350 2.16 -36.27 2.45
CA GLN A 350 3.41 -36.07 3.16
C GLN A 350 4.55 -36.10 2.13
N ILE A 351 4.71 -34.98 1.42
CA ILE A 351 5.79 -34.77 0.47
C ILE A 351 6.70 -33.75 1.12
N ASP A 352 7.95 -34.15 1.35
CA ASP A 352 8.96 -33.19 1.77
C ASP A 352 9.32 -32.30 0.57
N ILE A 353 9.00 -31.02 0.69
CA ILE A 353 9.30 -30.00 -0.31
C ILE A 353 10.34 -29.07 0.33
N PRO A 354 11.60 -29.08 -0.16
CA PRO A 354 12.57 -28.09 0.27
C PRO A 354 12.09 -26.72 -0.17
N TRP A 355 12.07 -25.79 0.78
CA TRP A 355 11.60 -24.42 0.57
C TRP A 355 12.68 -23.49 0.01
N ASP A 356 13.91 -23.98 -0.09
CA ASP A 356 14.98 -23.30 -0.82
C ASP A 356 14.63 -23.18 -2.31
N LEU A 357 14.92 -22.01 -2.87
CA LEU A 357 14.67 -21.71 -4.27
C LEU A 357 15.99 -21.53 -5.03
N ASP A 358 16.07 -22.10 -6.22
CA ASP A 358 17.16 -21.78 -7.15
C ASP A 358 16.94 -20.42 -7.84
N ARG A 359 17.97 -19.89 -8.54
CA ARG A 359 17.88 -18.58 -9.21
C ARG A 359 16.80 -18.49 -10.29
N ILE A 360 16.38 -19.61 -10.89
CA ILE A 360 15.32 -19.65 -11.91
C ILE A 360 13.96 -19.61 -11.21
N GLU A 361 13.81 -20.35 -10.12
CA GLU A 361 12.65 -20.39 -9.25
C GLU A 361 12.42 -19.04 -8.57
N GLU A 362 13.46 -18.36 -8.07
CA GLU A 362 13.42 -16.98 -7.56
C GLU A 362 12.83 -16.04 -8.63
N ARG A 363 13.33 -16.10 -9.87
CA ARG A 363 12.82 -15.25 -10.98
C ARG A 363 11.35 -15.54 -11.28
N ARG A 364 10.95 -16.81 -11.22
CA ARG A 364 9.54 -17.21 -11.41
C ARG A 364 8.67 -16.72 -10.26
N LEU A 365 9.13 -16.81 -9.01
CA LEU A 365 8.44 -16.28 -7.84
C LEU A 365 8.15 -14.79 -8.01
N LEU A 366 9.17 -14.00 -8.34
CA LEU A 366 9.04 -12.56 -8.58
C LEU A 366 8.07 -12.24 -9.72
N ALA A 367 8.09 -13.03 -10.81
CA ALA A 367 7.16 -12.86 -11.91
C ALA A 367 5.70 -13.21 -11.53
N LEU A 368 5.50 -14.25 -10.73
CA LEU A 368 4.19 -14.64 -10.20
C LEU A 368 3.64 -13.59 -9.24
N ARG A 369 4.47 -13.07 -8.33
CA ARG A 369 4.10 -11.99 -7.41
C ARG A 369 3.72 -10.71 -8.13
N SER A 370 4.55 -10.30 -9.09
CA SER A 370 4.24 -9.17 -9.98
C SER A 370 2.89 -9.39 -10.66
N LYS A 371 2.69 -10.54 -11.31
CA LYS A 371 1.44 -10.86 -12.01
C LYS A 371 0.22 -10.79 -11.07
N LYS A 372 0.31 -11.37 -9.86
CA LYS A 372 -0.75 -11.33 -8.85
C LYS A 372 -1.18 -9.90 -8.54
N TYR A 373 -0.25 -9.05 -8.11
CA TYR A 373 -0.58 -7.68 -7.70
C TYR A 373 -0.98 -6.78 -8.88
N ARG A 374 -0.40 -6.99 -10.07
CA ARG A 374 -0.82 -6.26 -11.28
C ARG A 374 -2.26 -6.60 -11.69
N GLN A 375 -2.73 -7.83 -11.41
CA GLN A 375 -4.08 -8.29 -11.75
C GLN A 375 -5.15 -7.92 -10.72
N MET A 376 -4.77 -7.65 -9.47
CA MET A 376 -5.71 -7.24 -8.42
C MET A 376 -6.51 -5.98 -8.83
N ALA A 377 -7.79 -5.98 -8.43
CA ALA A 377 -8.81 -4.98 -8.75
C ALA A 377 -9.15 -4.77 -10.25
N LEU A 378 -8.50 -5.46 -11.20
CA LEU A 378 -8.81 -5.31 -12.63
C LEU A 378 -10.19 -5.84 -13.00
N SER A 379 -10.66 -6.90 -12.35
CA SER A 379 -11.99 -7.49 -12.58
C SER A 379 -13.15 -6.52 -12.30
N HIS A 380 -12.89 -5.47 -11.52
CA HIS A 380 -13.87 -4.47 -11.11
C HIS A 380 -13.81 -3.20 -11.96
N LEU A 381 -12.95 -3.17 -12.99
CA LEU A 381 -12.86 -2.10 -13.98
C LEU A 381 -13.56 -2.52 -15.27
N ASP A 382 -14.39 -1.64 -15.85
CA ASP A 382 -14.86 -1.86 -17.21
C ASP A 382 -13.71 -1.58 -18.17
N GLN A 383 -13.22 -2.63 -18.80
CA GLN A 383 -12.56 -2.48 -20.09
C GLN A 383 -13.60 -2.86 -21.15
N PRO A 384 -14.33 -1.91 -21.75
CA PRO A 384 -15.08 -2.23 -22.95
C PRO A 384 -14.06 -2.74 -23.98
N TRP A 385 -14.15 -4.02 -24.32
CA TRP A 385 -13.43 -4.59 -25.46
C TRP A 385 -13.89 -3.83 -26.70
N SER A 386 -13.04 -2.92 -27.18
CA SER A 386 -13.29 -2.17 -28.39
C SER A 386 -12.22 -2.46 -29.42
N LEU A 387 -12.55 -2.33 -30.71
CA LEU A 387 -11.64 -2.40 -31.86
C LEU A 387 -10.35 -1.56 -31.68
N ASN A 388 -10.37 -0.54 -30.81
CA ASN A 388 -9.18 0.26 -30.49
C ASN A 388 -8.13 -0.52 -29.66
N GLN A 389 -8.49 -1.57 -28.92
CA GLN A 389 -7.52 -2.37 -28.15
C GLN A 389 -6.63 -3.23 -29.04
N SER A 390 -7.15 -3.83 -30.12
CA SER A 390 -6.33 -4.60 -31.06
C SER A 390 -5.34 -3.70 -31.80
N LEU A 391 -5.77 -2.51 -32.23
CA LEU A 391 -4.89 -1.48 -32.79
C LEU A 391 -3.81 -1.03 -31.79
N ARG A 392 -4.20 -0.76 -30.53
CA ARG A 392 -3.26 -0.40 -29.45
C ARG A 392 -2.31 -1.55 -29.12
N TRP A 393 -2.74 -2.81 -29.23
CA TRP A 393 -1.88 -3.97 -29.04
C TRP A 393 -0.83 -4.06 -30.14
N VAL A 394 -1.23 -3.93 -31.41
CA VAL A 394 -0.29 -3.88 -32.55
C VAL A 394 0.68 -2.70 -32.39
N GLN A 395 0.17 -1.51 -32.05
CA GLN A 395 0.99 -0.33 -31.78
C GLN A 395 1.94 -0.54 -30.59
N THR A 396 1.48 -1.21 -29.53
CA THR A 396 2.31 -1.52 -28.36
C THR A 396 3.39 -2.54 -28.72
N ALA A 397 3.07 -3.54 -29.53
CA ALA A 397 4.02 -4.54 -30.00
C ALA A 397 5.08 -3.91 -30.91
N SER A 398 4.67 -3.07 -31.87
CA SER A 398 5.59 -2.34 -32.73
C SER A 398 6.44 -1.33 -31.97
N GLU A 399 5.87 -0.60 -31.01
CA GLU A 399 6.63 0.27 -30.11
C GLU A 399 7.65 -0.53 -29.28
N ARG A 400 7.28 -1.70 -28.74
CA ARG A 400 8.21 -2.56 -28.00
C ARG A 400 9.39 -2.98 -28.88
N VAL A 401 9.12 -3.46 -30.09
CA VAL A 401 10.17 -3.83 -31.05
C VAL A 401 11.04 -2.63 -31.38
N TYR A 402 10.43 -1.48 -31.69
CA TYR A 402 11.13 -0.24 -32.01
C TYR A 402 12.05 0.22 -30.87
N TYR A 403 11.54 0.33 -29.65
CA TYR A 403 12.31 0.79 -28.50
C TYR A 403 13.36 -0.24 -28.07
N ALA A 404 13.08 -1.55 -28.18
CA ALA A 404 14.07 -2.60 -27.93
C ALA A 404 15.22 -2.53 -28.94
N ILE A 405 14.94 -2.39 -30.24
CA ILE A 405 15.99 -2.25 -31.26
C ILE A 405 16.78 -0.95 -31.04
N ARG A 406 16.09 0.18 -30.84
CA ARG A 406 16.71 1.50 -30.71
C ARG A 406 17.56 1.66 -29.46
N TYR A 407 17.13 1.11 -28.32
CA TYR A 407 17.81 1.30 -27.04
C TYR A 407 18.60 0.06 -26.59
N ASP A 408 18.06 -1.15 -26.71
CA ASP A 408 18.75 -2.34 -26.19
C ASP A 408 19.81 -2.88 -27.15
N ILE A 409 19.63 -2.72 -28.47
CA ILE A 409 20.62 -3.16 -29.47
C ILE A 409 21.55 -2.00 -29.85
N LEU A 410 21.00 -0.92 -30.41
CA LEU A 410 21.81 0.18 -30.96
C LEU A 410 22.58 0.97 -29.89
N LYS A 411 21.93 1.31 -28.77
CA LYS A 411 22.56 2.12 -27.72
C LYS A 411 23.54 1.32 -26.86
N ASN A 412 23.28 0.04 -26.60
CA ASN A 412 24.27 -0.83 -25.92
C ASN A 412 25.50 -1.04 -26.79
N GLN A 413 25.35 -1.24 -28.10
CA GLN A 413 26.50 -1.31 -28.99
C GLN A 413 27.25 0.02 -29.06
N GLN A 414 26.56 1.16 -29.13
CA GLN A 414 27.22 2.47 -29.05
C GLN A 414 27.95 2.69 -27.72
N LYS A 415 27.37 2.29 -26.59
CA LYS A 415 28.03 2.39 -25.26
C LYS A 415 29.22 1.46 -25.14
N GLN A 416 29.14 0.24 -25.66
CA GLN A 416 30.29 -0.68 -25.71
C GLN A 416 31.40 -0.10 -26.60
N VAL A 417 31.06 0.41 -27.78
CA VAL A 417 32.01 1.07 -28.68
C VAL A 417 32.62 2.30 -28.01
N GLN A 418 31.83 3.16 -27.36
CA GLN A 418 32.34 4.32 -26.63
C GLN A 418 33.19 3.93 -25.42
N LYS A 419 32.84 2.87 -24.70
CA LYS A 419 33.62 2.36 -23.55
C LYS A 419 34.96 1.80 -24.03
N VAL A 420 34.97 1.00 -25.10
CA VAL A 420 36.18 0.53 -25.77
C VAL A 420 37.00 1.71 -26.27
N PHE A 421 36.39 2.70 -26.92
CA PHE A 421 37.10 3.91 -27.36
C PHE A 421 37.69 4.71 -26.19
N LYS A 422 37.00 4.77 -25.04
CA LYS A 422 37.44 5.53 -23.86
C LYS A 422 38.54 4.78 -23.09
N GLU A 423 38.43 3.46 -22.98
CA GLU A 423 39.46 2.56 -22.42
C GLU A 423 40.72 2.55 -23.32
N VAL A 424 40.55 2.49 -24.64
CA VAL A 424 41.65 2.54 -25.63
C VAL A 424 42.21 3.96 -25.83
N SER A 425 41.46 5.02 -25.49
CA SER A 425 42.02 6.38 -25.43
C SER A 425 42.87 6.62 -24.18
N GLY A 426 42.69 5.81 -23.13
CA GLY A 426 43.54 5.79 -21.94
C GLY A 426 44.83 4.99 -22.16
N GLU A 427 44.80 4.00 -23.05
CA GLU A 427 45.96 3.17 -23.39
C GLU A 427 46.15 3.06 -24.92
N GLY A 428 47.09 3.84 -25.46
CA GLY A 428 47.81 3.53 -26.70
C GLY A 428 47.01 3.56 -28.01
N SER A 429 46.98 4.72 -28.67
CA SER A 429 46.43 4.92 -30.01
C SER A 429 47.32 4.36 -31.12
N VAL A 430 47.15 3.10 -31.58
CA VAL A 430 47.63 2.68 -32.94
C VAL A 430 46.73 1.66 -33.68
N PHE A 431 45.85 0.88 -33.04
CA PHE A 431 45.31 -0.32 -33.72
C PHE A 431 43.89 -0.23 -34.35
N LEU A 432 43.37 0.97 -34.65
CA LEU A 432 41.92 1.14 -34.94
C LEU A 432 41.51 1.27 -36.41
N LYS A 433 42.43 1.23 -37.39
CA LYS A 433 42.07 1.32 -38.82
C LYS A 433 41.78 -0.01 -39.51
N LYS A 434 42.09 -1.17 -38.91
CA LYS A 434 41.90 -2.49 -39.53
C LYS A 434 40.67 -3.28 -39.07
N LEU A 435 40.09 -2.95 -37.92
CA LEU A 435 38.98 -3.72 -37.33
C LEU A 435 37.57 -3.16 -37.60
N SER A 436 37.46 -1.91 -38.09
CA SER A 436 36.17 -1.24 -38.29
C SER A 436 35.60 -1.34 -39.72
N SER A 437 36.33 -1.95 -40.66
CA SER A 437 35.94 -1.99 -42.08
C SER A 437 34.72 -2.86 -42.44
N PRO A 438 34.33 -3.92 -41.70
CA PRO A 438 33.09 -4.63 -42.02
C PRO A 438 31.83 -3.91 -41.53
N PHE A 439 31.96 -3.10 -40.47
CA PHE A 439 30.82 -2.52 -39.74
C PHE A 439 30.34 -1.17 -40.31
N SER A 440 31.24 -0.37 -40.90
CA SER A 440 30.87 0.92 -41.51
C SER A 440 29.94 0.77 -42.71
N THR A 441 29.98 -0.39 -43.38
CA THR A 441 29.18 -0.64 -44.60
C THR A 441 27.71 -0.89 -44.25
N VAL A 442 27.43 -1.58 -43.14
CA VAL A 442 26.07 -1.83 -42.65
C VAL A 442 25.45 -0.56 -42.07
N VAL A 443 26.23 0.24 -41.34
CA VAL A 443 25.78 1.53 -40.80
C VAL A 443 25.50 2.54 -41.93
N ASN A 444 26.36 2.60 -42.96
CA ASN A 444 26.13 3.50 -44.11
C ASN A 444 24.98 3.05 -45.02
N ALA A 445 24.66 1.76 -45.07
CA ALA A 445 23.48 1.27 -45.80
C ALA A 445 22.16 1.71 -45.14
N ILE A 446 22.11 1.72 -43.81
CA ILE A 446 20.93 2.17 -43.05
C ILE A 446 20.82 3.70 -43.02
N VAL A 447 21.96 4.41 -42.98
CA VAL A 447 21.99 5.89 -42.96
C VAL A 447 21.63 6.50 -44.34
N ARG A 448 21.78 5.75 -45.44
CA ARG A 448 21.42 6.24 -46.79
C ARG A 448 19.92 6.34 -47.07
N SER A 449 19.03 5.82 -46.21
CA SER A 449 17.57 5.98 -46.38
C SER A 449 16.95 7.12 -45.54
N GLY A 450 17.76 7.89 -44.81
CA GLY A 450 17.33 9.06 -44.04
C GLY A 450 17.78 10.35 -44.69
N GLY A 451 16.89 10.98 -45.47
CA GLY A 451 17.15 12.22 -46.20
C GLY A 451 17.70 13.37 -45.34
N LYS A 452 18.67 14.06 -45.94
CA LYS A 452 19.40 15.27 -45.52
C LYS A 452 18.59 16.29 -44.70
N ARG A 453 19.17 16.74 -43.59
CA ARG A 453 19.30 18.18 -43.25
C ARG A 453 20.56 18.42 -42.42
N SER A 454 21.43 19.26 -42.95
CA SER A 454 22.70 19.70 -42.36
C SER A 454 22.47 20.71 -41.24
N GLY A 455 23.25 20.63 -40.16
CA GLY A 455 23.36 21.69 -39.16
C GLY A 455 24.52 21.41 -38.21
N ARG A 456 25.48 22.34 -38.17
CA ARG A 456 26.73 22.31 -37.40
C ARG A 456 26.52 21.97 -35.92
N LEU A 457 27.46 21.22 -35.34
CA LEU A 457 27.66 21.11 -33.88
C LEU A 457 27.98 22.51 -33.30
N PRO A 458 27.28 23.00 -32.26
CA PRO A 458 27.73 24.19 -31.55
C PRO A 458 28.85 23.80 -30.58
N ARG A 459 29.98 24.47 -30.79
CA ARG A 459 31.10 24.62 -29.88
C ARG A 459 30.57 25.22 -28.57
N ALA A 460 31.02 24.67 -27.43
CA ALA A 460 30.73 25.24 -26.11
C ALA A 460 31.23 26.69 -26.05
N ALA A 461 30.30 27.63 -26.09
CA ALA A 461 30.51 29.02 -25.74
C ALA A 461 29.82 29.25 -24.40
N LEU A 462 30.56 29.71 -23.40
CA LEU A 462 29.99 30.48 -22.30
C LEU A 462 29.39 31.74 -22.93
N GLY A 463 28.12 31.63 -23.33
CA GLY A 463 27.32 32.74 -23.81
C GLY A 463 26.68 33.43 -22.61
N VAL A 464 26.85 34.75 -22.58
CA VAL A 464 26.09 35.73 -21.82
C VAL A 464 24.66 35.25 -21.55
N LEU A 465 24.23 35.31 -20.29
CA LEU A 465 22.85 35.16 -19.83
C LEU A 465 21.96 36.09 -20.67
N GLY A 466 21.44 35.57 -21.78
CA GLY A 466 20.45 36.23 -22.60
C GLY A 466 19.11 36.14 -21.89
N GLU A 467 18.61 37.31 -21.51
CA GLU A 467 17.24 37.68 -21.13
C GLU A 467 16.55 36.82 -20.06
N ASP A 468 16.10 37.51 -19.02
CA ASP A 468 15.35 36.98 -17.88
C ASP A 468 14.16 36.13 -18.38
N PRO A 469 13.93 34.89 -17.92
CA PRO A 469 12.83 34.03 -18.38
C PRO A 469 11.42 34.53 -17.98
N LEU A 470 11.29 35.80 -17.62
CA LEU A 470 10.10 36.45 -17.08
C LEU A 470 9.46 37.46 -18.03
N GLU A 471 9.79 37.48 -19.33
CA GLU A 471 8.81 38.01 -20.29
C GLU A 471 7.63 37.03 -20.39
N LEU A 472 6.64 37.27 -19.53
CA LEU A 472 5.27 36.72 -19.58
C LEU A 472 4.57 37.20 -20.86
N THR A 473 5.03 36.74 -22.03
CA THR A 473 4.30 36.89 -23.29
C THR A 473 3.70 35.53 -23.66
N ASP A 474 2.36 35.46 -23.64
CA ASP A 474 1.47 34.32 -23.91
C ASP A 474 1.34 33.20 -22.86
N THR A 475 1.56 33.48 -21.58
CA THR A 475 1.31 32.54 -20.48
C THR A 475 -0.15 32.46 -20.05
N TYR A 476 -0.63 31.26 -19.74
CA TYR A 476 -1.95 31.06 -19.16
C TYR A 476 -2.04 31.71 -17.78
N THR A 477 -2.87 32.73 -17.66
CA THR A 477 -3.22 33.38 -16.40
C THR A 477 -4.40 32.68 -15.74
N SER A 478 -4.32 32.47 -14.42
CA SER A 478 -5.43 31.88 -13.67
C SER A 478 -6.68 32.77 -13.77
N PRO A 479 -7.88 32.20 -13.97
CA PRO A 479 -9.13 32.97 -13.94
C PRO A 479 -9.35 33.73 -12.62
N LEU A 480 -8.72 33.28 -11.53
CA LEU A 480 -8.75 33.96 -10.23
C LEU A 480 -8.17 35.39 -10.32
N ALA A 481 -7.26 35.66 -11.25
CA ALA A 481 -6.70 36.99 -11.46
C ALA A 481 -7.74 38.02 -11.95
N ASN A 482 -8.91 37.57 -12.42
CA ASN A 482 -9.99 38.48 -12.83
C ASN A 482 -10.85 38.98 -11.66
N GLU A 483 -10.65 38.44 -10.45
CA GLU A 483 -11.37 38.88 -9.26
C GLU A 483 -10.71 40.13 -8.67
N ASP A 484 -11.35 41.29 -8.79
CA ASP A 484 -10.88 42.53 -8.17
C ASP A 484 -11.19 42.54 -6.66
N ARG A 485 -10.26 42.00 -5.87
CA ARG A 485 -10.31 42.01 -4.41
C ARG A 485 -8.91 41.90 -3.80
N THR A 486 -8.81 42.21 -2.51
CA THR A 486 -7.61 41.94 -1.71
C THR A 486 -7.78 40.67 -0.87
N VAL A 487 -6.67 39.99 -0.61
CA VAL A 487 -6.61 38.83 0.28
C VAL A 487 -5.45 38.97 1.26
N THR A 488 -5.72 38.72 2.53
CA THR A 488 -4.70 38.71 3.57
C THR A 488 -3.92 37.40 3.54
N CYS A 489 -2.59 37.49 3.66
CA CYS A 489 -1.75 36.30 3.72
C CYS A 489 -1.98 35.53 5.03
N PRO A 490 -2.11 34.18 5.01
CA PRO A 490 -2.20 33.38 6.24
C PRO A 490 -1.02 33.55 7.20
N ASN A 491 0.11 34.04 6.68
CA ASN A 491 1.34 34.29 7.42
C ASN A 491 1.53 35.77 7.79
N ALA A 492 0.51 36.62 7.63
CA ALA A 492 0.61 38.06 7.84
C ALA A 492 1.03 38.42 9.27
N GLU A 493 0.42 37.80 10.28
CA GLU A 493 0.76 38.04 11.70
C GLU A 493 2.23 37.71 12.01
N ARG A 494 2.76 36.65 11.40
CA ARG A 494 4.12 36.17 11.66
C ARG A 494 5.20 36.93 10.89
N HIS A 495 4.88 37.40 9.68
CA HIS A 495 5.86 37.95 8.74
C HIS A 495 5.59 39.40 8.33
N GLY A 496 4.57 40.05 8.91
CA GLY A 496 4.20 41.43 8.57
C GLY A 496 3.76 41.59 7.11
N CYS A 497 3.10 40.57 6.54
CA CYS A 497 2.68 40.63 5.14
C CYS A 497 1.57 41.69 4.97
N LYS A 498 1.71 42.53 3.94
CA LYS A 498 0.63 43.39 3.47
C LYS A 498 -0.49 42.58 2.80
N ASP A 499 -1.67 43.17 2.70
CA ASP A 499 -2.75 42.63 1.89
C ASP A 499 -2.33 42.58 0.42
N LEU A 500 -2.69 41.49 -0.23
CA LEU A 500 -2.29 41.18 -1.61
C LEU A 500 -3.47 41.42 -2.53
N TRP A 501 -3.26 42.20 -3.61
CA TRP A 501 -4.26 42.36 -4.66
C TRP A 501 -4.30 41.09 -5.52
N VAL A 502 -5.49 40.51 -5.67
CA VAL A 502 -5.69 39.20 -6.30
C VAL A 502 -5.27 39.15 -7.78
N PRO A 503 -5.54 40.19 -8.60
CA PRO A 503 -5.04 40.26 -9.97
C PRO A 503 -3.52 40.12 -10.07
N ASP A 504 -2.76 40.88 -9.29
CA ASP A 504 -1.29 40.77 -9.26
C ASP A 504 -0.85 39.41 -8.70
N LEU A 505 -1.49 38.96 -7.61
CA LEU A 505 -1.12 37.72 -6.93
C LEU A 505 -1.13 36.53 -7.88
N TYR A 506 -2.20 36.36 -8.67
CA TYR A 506 -2.34 35.22 -9.57
C TYR A 506 -1.88 35.52 -11.01
N GLY A 507 -1.86 36.79 -11.42
CA GLY A 507 -1.40 37.24 -12.73
C GLY A 507 0.11 37.26 -12.85
N GLU A 508 0.79 37.95 -11.94
CA GLU A 508 2.24 38.19 -12.02
C GLU A 508 3.01 37.26 -11.07
N TYR A 509 2.54 37.10 -9.84
CA TYR A 509 3.28 36.37 -8.80
C TYR A 509 2.98 34.87 -8.74
N CYS A 510 2.21 34.33 -9.70
CA CYS A 510 1.90 32.89 -9.78
C CYS A 510 1.25 32.33 -8.49
N GLY A 511 0.44 33.13 -7.78
CA GLY A 511 -0.15 32.78 -6.50
C GLY A 511 0.85 32.70 -5.35
N VAL A 512 2.00 33.39 -5.44
CA VAL A 512 3.03 33.41 -4.39
C VAL A 512 3.07 34.78 -3.71
N CYS A 513 2.97 34.81 -2.38
CA CYS A 513 3.13 36.05 -1.62
C CYS A 513 4.55 36.61 -1.81
N ALA A 514 4.66 37.84 -2.33
CA ALA A 514 5.94 38.50 -2.54
C ALA A 514 6.77 38.70 -1.26
N ASN A 515 6.11 38.85 -0.10
CA ASN A 515 6.78 39.09 1.19
C ASN A 515 7.31 37.80 1.84
N CYS A 516 6.44 36.83 2.15
CA CYS A 516 6.83 35.63 2.90
C CYS A 516 7.04 34.38 2.02
N GLY A 517 6.70 34.45 0.73
CA GLY A 517 6.75 33.30 -0.18
C GLY A 517 5.71 32.21 0.12
N HIS A 518 4.62 32.53 0.81
CA HIS A 518 3.48 31.61 0.96
C HIS A 518 2.84 31.36 -0.40
N HIS A 519 2.56 30.09 -0.72
CA HIS A 519 1.95 29.69 -1.97
C HIS A 519 0.46 29.46 -1.74
N PHE A 520 -0.37 30.31 -2.36
CA PHE A 520 -1.80 30.14 -2.38
C PHE A 520 -2.17 28.99 -3.33
N PRO A 521 -3.24 28.23 -3.04
CA PRO A 521 -3.71 27.18 -3.93
C PRO A 521 -4.02 27.73 -5.33
N LEU A 522 -3.57 27.00 -6.36
CA LEU A 522 -3.86 27.27 -7.76
C LEU A 522 -4.58 26.09 -8.39
N GLU A 523 -5.36 26.33 -9.43
CA GLU A 523 -6.01 25.26 -10.19
C GLU A 523 -4.97 24.41 -10.96
N TYR A 524 -5.29 23.13 -11.16
CA TYR A 524 -4.37 22.21 -11.82
C TYR A 524 -4.07 22.59 -13.28
N GLN A 525 -4.99 23.33 -13.93
CA GLN A 525 -4.84 23.82 -15.30
C GLN A 525 -3.65 24.79 -15.44
N TRP A 526 -3.42 25.62 -14.41
CA TRP A 526 -2.26 26.52 -14.39
C TRP A 526 -0.96 25.73 -14.55
N TYR A 527 -0.82 24.61 -13.86
CA TYR A 527 0.36 23.76 -13.97
C TYR A 527 0.47 23.06 -15.32
N LEU A 528 -0.65 22.61 -15.89
CA LEU A 528 -0.65 22.00 -17.22
C LEU A 528 -0.13 22.97 -18.29
N LYS A 529 -0.45 24.26 -18.17
CA LYS A 529 -0.09 25.27 -19.18
C LYS A 529 1.27 25.92 -18.94
N ASN A 530 1.68 26.11 -17.68
CA ASN A 530 2.92 26.84 -17.36
C ASN A 530 4.14 25.93 -17.11
N ILE A 531 3.95 24.67 -16.69
CA ILE A 531 5.10 23.78 -16.38
C ILE A 531 5.60 23.04 -17.62
N PHE A 532 4.72 22.68 -18.56
CA PHE A 532 5.06 21.87 -19.73
C PHE A 532 5.23 22.73 -21.00
N ASP A 533 5.94 22.21 -22.01
CA ASP A 533 6.09 22.89 -23.31
C ASP A 533 4.70 23.05 -23.97
N ILE A 534 4.51 24.19 -24.65
CA ILE A 534 3.30 24.48 -25.42
C ILE A 534 3.01 23.33 -26.40
N ASP A 535 1.74 22.93 -26.50
CA ASP A 535 1.23 21.84 -27.35
C ASP A 535 1.89 20.46 -27.17
N SER A 536 2.62 20.24 -26.07
CA SER A 536 3.26 18.95 -25.80
C SER A 536 2.36 17.92 -25.13
N ILE A 537 1.24 18.35 -24.53
CA ILE A 537 0.39 17.49 -23.72
C ILE A 537 -0.47 16.57 -24.57
N ARG A 538 -0.33 15.26 -24.36
CA ARG A 538 -1.19 14.23 -24.97
C ARG A 538 -1.68 13.25 -23.91
N PHE A 539 -2.94 13.38 -23.54
CA PHE A 539 -3.60 12.53 -22.55
C PHE A 539 -3.77 11.09 -23.03
N PHE A 540 -3.71 10.14 -22.09
CA PHE A 540 -3.98 8.73 -22.33
C PHE A 540 -4.76 8.13 -21.15
N SER A 541 -5.31 6.92 -21.31
CA SER A 541 -6.11 6.22 -20.30
C SER A 541 -7.34 6.99 -19.80
N LYS A 542 -7.94 7.85 -20.64
CA LYS A 542 -9.15 8.62 -20.28
C LYS A 542 -10.37 7.73 -20.05
N GLU A 543 -10.39 6.57 -20.71
CA GLU A 543 -11.45 5.58 -20.64
C GLU A 543 -11.62 4.94 -19.25
N LEU A 544 -10.55 4.87 -18.46
CA LEU A 544 -10.62 4.31 -17.11
C LEU A 544 -11.39 5.26 -16.20
N THR A 545 -12.39 4.69 -15.53
CA THR A 545 -13.43 5.44 -14.83
C THR A 545 -13.57 4.94 -13.40
N ALA A 546 -13.61 5.88 -12.45
CA ALA A 546 -13.88 5.61 -11.05
C ALA A 546 -15.30 5.06 -10.88
N LYS A 547 -15.47 3.96 -10.14
CA LYS A 547 -16.73 3.22 -10.00
C LYS A 547 -17.12 3.02 -8.54
N ASN A 548 -18.29 2.41 -8.34
CA ASN A 548 -18.80 1.95 -7.06
C ASN A 548 -18.80 0.40 -6.97
N PRO A 549 -17.64 -0.26 -6.86
CA PRO A 549 -17.54 -1.72 -6.87
C PRO A 549 -18.23 -2.39 -5.68
N LEU A 550 -18.42 -1.66 -4.57
CA LEU A 550 -19.01 -2.16 -3.34
C LEU A 550 -20.51 -1.87 -3.20
N GLY A 551 -21.11 -1.13 -4.14
CA GLY A 551 -22.49 -0.65 -4.00
C GLY A 551 -22.67 0.33 -2.83
N TYR A 552 -21.63 1.11 -2.51
CA TYR A 552 -21.63 2.07 -1.42
C TYR A 552 -22.68 3.17 -1.65
N ASP A 553 -23.46 3.47 -0.61
CA ASP A 553 -24.60 4.39 -0.70
C ASP A 553 -24.19 5.80 -1.19
N LYS A 554 -24.97 6.35 -2.12
CA LYS A 554 -24.78 7.68 -2.75
C LYS A 554 -23.43 7.88 -3.45
N LEU A 555 -22.58 6.86 -3.60
CA LEU A 555 -21.28 7.04 -4.25
C LEU A 555 -21.44 7.31 -5.75
N ASP A 556 -22.37 6.65 -6.43
CA ASP A 556 -22.59 6.84 -7.87
C ASP A 556 -23.06 8.26 -8.21
N GLU A 557 -23.95 8.83 -7.39
CA GLU A 557 -24.37 10.24 -7.50
C GLU A 557 -23.19 11.18 -7.30
N ARG A 558 -22.41 10.96 -6.23
CA ARG A 558 -21.22 11.74 -5.90
C ARG A 558 -20.14 11.65 -7.00
N LEU A 559 -19.99 10.49 -7.65
CA LEU A 559 -19.07 10.30 -8.78
C LEU A 559 -19.60 11.00 -10.03
N SER A 560 -20.90 10.90 -10.31
CA SER A 560 -21.54 11.57 -11.45
C SER A 560 -21.45 13.09 -11.35
N GLN A 561 -21.66 13.65 -10.15
CA GLN A 561 -21.43 15.07 -9.86
C GLN A 561 -19.96 15.48 -10.04
N ALA A 562 -19.01 14.65 -9.60
CA ALA A 562 -17.59 14.92 -9.82
C ALA A 562 -17.22 14.91 -11.32
N ARG A 563 -17.80 13.99 -12.10
CA ARG A 563 -17.62 13.93 -13.56
C ARG A 563 -18.22 15.14 -14.26
N SER A 564 -19.45 15.53 -13.92
CA SER A 564 -20.09 16.70 -14.54
C SER A 564 -19.34 18.00 -14.22
N LYS A 565 -18.85 18.15 -12.98
CA LYS A 565 -18.07 19.32 -12.56
C LYS A 565 -16.68 19.41 -13.21
N THR A 566 -16.02 18.28 -13.42
CA THR A 566 -14.60 18.26 -13.86
C THR A 566 -14.40 17.90 -15.33
N GLY A 567 -15.38 17.28 -15.98
CA GLY A 567 -15.23 16.68 -17.30
C GLY A 567 -14.27 15.49 -17.34
N GLN A 568 -13.90 14.93 -16.18
CA GLN A 568 -12.95 13.81 -16.06
C GLN A 568 -13.59 12.61 -15.39
N ASN A 569 -13.09 11.41 -15.70
CA ASN A 569 -13.63 10.15 -15.22
C ASN A 569 -13.03 9.65 -13.89
N SER A 570 -11.97 10.28 -13.39
CA SER A 570 -11.24 9.86 -12.19
C SER A 570 -10.38 10.99 -11.62
N ALA A 571 -9.84 10.82 -10.42
CA ALA A 571 -8.96 11.80 -9.77
C ALA A 571 -7.49 11.80 -10.23
N ASN A 572 -7.10 10.87 -11.12
CA ASN A 572 -5.77 10.80 -11.71
C ASN A 572 -5.81 11.13 -13.21
N ILE A 573 -5.02 12.12 -13.62
CA ILE A 573 -4.87 12.55 -15.01
C ILE A 573 -3.50 12.10 -15.51
N THR A 574 -3.48 11.32 -16.58
CA THR A 574 -2.24 10.76 -17.15
C THR A 574 -1.99 11.26 -18.56
N PHE A 575 -0.78 11.75 -18.82
CA PHE A 575 -0.43 12.34 -20.11
C PHE A 575 1.06 12.27 -20.43
N HIS A 576 1.36 12.31 -21.72
CA HIS A 576 2.68 12.64 -22.22
C HIS A 576 2.88 14.16 -22.19
N ALA A 577 4.08 14.60 -21.85
CA ALA A 577 4.44 16.01 -21.94
C ALA A 577 5.91 16.18 -22.34
N ARG A 578 6.32 17.44 -22.54
CA ARG A 578 7.72 17.83 -22.58
C ARG A 578 7.99 18.94 -21.58
N VAL A 579 9.20 18.96 -21.03
CA VAL A 579 9.72 20.09 -20.25
C VAL A 579 11.08 20.46 -20.83
N MET A 580 11.16 21.65 -21.44
CA MET A 580 12.36 22.17 -22.07
C MET A 580 13.01 21.14 -23.01
N GLY A 581 12.18 20.50 -23.86
CA GLY A 581 12.62 19.48 -24.81
C GLY A 581 12.69 18.04 -24.30
N ILE A 582 12.70 17.81 -22.98
CA ILE A 582 12.77 16.45 -22.41
C ILE A 582 11.37 15.82 -22.42
N HIS A 583 11.21 14.69 -23.10
CA HIS A 583 9.96 13.93 -23.10
C HIS A 583 9.78 13.14 -21.80
N LEU A 584 8.62 13.30 -21.15
CA LEU A 584 8.27 12.61 -19.92
C LEU A 584 6.83 12.07 -19.95
N VAL A 585 6.55 11.15 -19.03
CA VAL A 585 5.21 10.69 -18.71
C VAL A 585 4.81 11.28 -17.37
N VAL A 586 3.61 11.80 -17.27
CA VAL A 586 3.11 12.47 -16.07
C VAL A 586 1.85 11.75 -15.58
N SER A 587 1.79 11.49 -14.28
CA SER A 587 0.58 11.13 -13.55
C SER A 587 0.27 12.25 -12.56
N MET A 588 -0.88 12.88 -12.69
CA MET A 588 -1.29 14.02 -11.88
C MET A 588 -2.52 13.68 -11.04
N LEU A 589 -2.37 13.65 -9.72
CA LEU A 589 -3.49 13.58 -8.77
C LEU A 589 -3.97 14.99 -8.45
N TYR A 590 -5.25 15.27 -8.65
CA TYR A 590 -5.81 16.64 -8.52
C TYR A 590 -7.07 16.69 -7.64
N SER A 591 -7.28 17.84 -6.99
CA SER A 591 -8.28 17.99 -5.93
C SER A 591 -9.73 18.00 -6.42
N ASN A 592 -10.01 18.54 -7.62
CA ASN A 592 -11.39 18.82 -8.04
C ASN A 592 -12.25 17.56 -8.19
N PHE A 593 -11.64 16.38 -8.41
CA PHE A 593 -12.34 15.11 -8.41
C PHE A 593 -12.12 14.40 -7.08
N ARG A 594 -13.11 14.49 -6.18
CA ARG A 594 -13.12 13.82 -4.87
C ARG A 594 -11.81 14.00 -4.09
N ASN A 595 -11.27 15.22 -4.05
CA ASN A 595 -10.06 15.59 -3.32
C ASN A 595 -8.82 14.74 -3.67
N GLY A 596 -8.71 14.25 -4.90
CA GLY A 596 -7.55 13.44 -5.31
C GLY A 596 -7.50 12.07 -4.65
N THR A 597 -8.63 11.53 -4.18
CA THR A 597 -8.68 10.19 -3.56
C THR A 597 -8.38 9.09 -4.57
N VAL A 598 -7.55 8.13 -4.17
CA VAL A 598 -7.08 7.04 -5.02
C VAL A 598 -7.91 5.79 -4.78
N GLY A 599 -8.64 5.36 -5.81
CA GLY A 599 -9.28 4.05 -5.88
C GLY A 599 -8.67 3.18 -6.98
N SER A 600 -9.40 2.14 -7.37
CA SER A 600 -8.98 1.13 -8.35
C SER A 600 -8.68 1.74 -9.73
N ALA A 601 -9.45 2.73 -10.16
CA ALA A 601 -9.26 3.40 -11.43
C ALA A 601 -8.02 4.30 -11.43
N GLU A 602 -7.81 5.08 -10.37
CA GLU A 602 -6.64 5.95 -10.22
C GLU A 602 -5.34 5.14 -10.11
N GLY A 603 -5.38 4.02 -9.37
CA GLY A 603 -4.28 3.07 -9.26
C GLY A 603 -3.94 2.44 -10.62
N GLU A 604 -4.94 1.96 -11.36
CA GLU A 604 -4.72 1.39 -12.71
C GLU A 604 -4.16 2.43 -13.70
N LYS A 605 -4.64 3.69 -13.66
CA LYS A 605 -4.06 4.77 -14.49
C LYS A 605 -2.58 4.98 -14.16
N PHE A 606 -2.23 4.98 -12.89
CA PHE A 606 -0.85 5.16 -12.44
C PHE A 606 0.04 3.99 -12.88
N VAL A 607 -0.45 2.76 -12.75
CA VAL A 607 0.21 1.53 -13.24
C VAL A 607 0.45 1.60 -14.76
N GLN A 608 -0.55 2.02 -15.54
CA GLN A 608 -0.41 2.20 -16.99
C GLN A 608 0.59 3.31 -17.34
N ALA A 609 0.64 4.39 -16.56
CA ALA A 609 1.65 5.45 -16.73
C ALA A 609 3.07 4.90 -16.50
N CYS A 610 3.27 4.07 -15.47
CA CYS A 610 4.55 3.40 -15.21
C CYS A 610 4.96 2.50 -16.39
N ASP A 611 4.03 1.70 -16.92
CA ASP A 611 4.33 0.80 -18.05
C ASP A 611 4.62 1.55 -19.35
N ILE A 612 3.92 2.65 -19.61
CA ILE A 612 4.18 3.51 -20.75
C ILE A 612 5.54 4.19 -20.61
N ALA A 613 5.88 4.70 -19.42
CA ALA A 613 7.17 5.30 -19.14
C ALA A 613 8.32 4.29 -19.32
N ARG A 614 8.12 3.06 -18.84
CA ARG A 614 9.05 1.93 -19.03
C ARG A 614 9.22 1.58 -20.50
N ARG A 615 8.11 1.39 -21.23
CA ARG A 615 8.11 0.99 -22.65
C ARG A 615 8.75 2.06 -23.54
N LYS A 616 8.37 3.33 -23.36
CA LYS A 616 8.88 4.45 -24.16
C LYS A 616 10.22 4.98 -23.68
N LYS A 617 10.78 4.37 -22.62
CA LYS A 617 12.06 4.74 -22.04
C LYS A 617 12.10 6.24 -21.68
N ARG A 618 11.09 6.71 -20.92
CA ARG A 618 10.93 8.11 -20.48
C ARG A 618 10.99 8.24 -18.94
N PRO A 619 11.37 9.42 -18.40
CA PRO A 619 11.16 9.76 -16.99
C PRO A 619 9.66 9.74 -16.65
N LEU A 620 9.36 9.40 -15.41
CA LEU A 620 8.02 9.44 -14.83
C LEU A 620 7.96 10.53 -13.77
N LEU A 621 7.02 11.46 -13.92
CA LEU A 621 6.68 12.47 -12.92
C LEU A 621 5.33 12.15 -12.30
N ALA A 622 5.29 11.91 -11.00
CA ALA A 622 4.06 11.96 -10.22
C ALA A 622 3.89 13.36 -9.63
N TYR A 623 2.99 14.15 -10.21
CA TYR A 623 2.67 15.47 -9.69
C TYR A 623 1.42 15.40 -8.81
N VAL A 624 1.58 15.68 -7.52
CA VAL A 624 0.52 15.54 -6.53
C VAL A 624 0.00 16.93 -6.22
N HIS A 625 -0.95 17.39 -7.05
CA HIS A 625 -1.65 18.64 -6.77
C HIS A 625 -2.40 18.54 -5.45
N THR A 626 -3.12 17.44 -5.22
CA THR A 626 -3.68 17.07 -3.91
C THR A 626 -4.00 15.58 -3.89
N THR A 627 -3.83 14.93 -2.74
CA THR A 627 -4.45 13.63 -2.48
C THR A 627 -4.95 13.52 -1.05
N GLY A 628 -6.24 13.20 -0.91
CA GLY A 628 -6.88 12.91 0.37
C GLY A 628 -6.63 11.50 0.88
N GLY A 629 -5.87 10.66 0.17
CA GLY A 629 -5.59 9.27 0.55
C GLY A 629 -6.33 8.24 -0.30
N ILE A 630 -6.43 7.02 0.22
CA ILE A 630 -7.16 5.92 -0.40
C ILE A 630 -8.66 6.16 -0.29
N ARG A 631 -9.42 5.85 -1.36
CA ARG A 631 -10.87 6.01 -1.37
C ARG A 631 -11.54 4.95 -0.48
N ILE A 632 -12.05 5.41 0.67
CA ILE A 632 -12.71 4.56 1.67
C ILE A 632 -13.89 3.78 1.09
N GLN A 633 -14.67 4.40 0.19
CA GLN A 633 -15.88 3.79 -0.35
C GLN A 633 -15.61 2.61 -1.32
N GLU A 634 -14.35 2.35 -1.68
CA GLU A 634 -13.95 1.14 -2.43
C GLU A 634 -13.41 0.04 -1.51
N GLY A 635 -13.38 0.25 -0.19
CA GLY A 635 -12.92 -0.73 0.80
C GLY A 635 -11.50 -1.23 0.49
N THR A 636 -11.30 -2.55 0.63
CA THR A 636 -9.99 -3.17 0.44
C THR A 636 -9.48 -3.14 -1.01
N LEU A 637 -10.34 -2.92 -2.00
CA LEU A 637 -9.91 -2.66 -3.38
C LEU A 637 -9.12 -1.35 -3.49
N GLY A 638 -9.40 -0.37 -2.63
CA GLY A 638 -8.60 0.84 -2.50
C GLY A 638 -7.23 0.54 -1.88
N VAL A 639 -7.18 -0.22 -0.79
CA VAL A 639 -5.94 -0.53 -0.07
C VAL A 639 -4.95 -1.29 -0.95
N ILE A 640 -5.43 -2.25 -1.74
CA ILE A 640 -4.58 -3.08 -2.60
C ILE A 640 -3.90 -2.27 -3.73
N GLN A 641 -4.35 -1.03 -3.99
CA GLN A 641 -3.64 -0.12 -4.89
C GLN A 641 -2.26 0.28 -4.35
N MET A 642 -2.05 0.26 -3.04
CA MET A 642 -0.75 0.54 -2.41
C MET A 642 0.34 -0.43 -2.90
N PRO A 643 0.23 -1.76 -2.69
CA PRO A 643 1.21 -2.71 -3.21
C PRO A 643 1.18 -2.80 -4.74
N LYS A 644 0.01 -2.70 -5.40
CA LYS A 644 -0.09 -2.77 -6.87
C LYS A 644 0.69 -1.65 -7.57
N CYS A 645 0.52 -0.40 -7.14
CA CYS A 645 1.24 0.74 -7.69
C CYS A 645 2.72 0.70 -7.32
N THR A 646 3.06 0.26 -6.10
CA THR A 646 4.46 0.13 -5.66
C THR A 646 5.21 -0.92 -6.49
N MET A 647 4.57 -2.05 -6.81
CA MET A 647 5.11 -3.05 -7.73
C MET A 647 5.41 -2.46 -9.10
N ALA A 648 4.51 -1.62 -9.64
CA ALA A 648 4.71 -0.95 -10.91
C ALA A 648 5.88 0.05 -10.90
N VAL A 649 6.01 0.82 -9.81
CA VAL A 649 7.15 1.72 -9.60
C VAL A 649 8.45 0.93 -9.50
N ARG A 650 8.46 -0.16 -8.72
CA ARG A 650 9.66 -0.98 -8.54
C ARG A 650 10.15 -1.56 -9.87
N GLU A 651 9.24 -2.11 -10.68
CA GLU A 651 9.59 -2.60 -12.03
C GLU A 651 10.05 -1.49 -12.98
N TYR A 652 9.46 -0.30 -12.89
CA TYR A 652 9.88 0.85 -13.69
C TYR A 652 11.30 1.30 -13.31
N ILE A 653 11.59 1.45 -12.02
CA ILE A 653 12.92 1.84 -11.52
C ILE A 653 13.97 0.77 -11.87
N ASP A 654 13.68 -0.51 -11.62
CA ASP A 654 14.58 -1.63 -11.95
C ASP A 654 14.93 -1.68 -13.45
N SER A 655 14.03 -1.18 -14.32
CA SER A 655 14.28 -1.11 -15.76
C SER A 655 15.22 0.05 -16.19
N GLY A 656 15.66 0.88 -15.24
CA GLY A 656 16.51 2.05 -15.46
C GLY A 656 15.75 3.36 -15.65
N GLY A 657 14.53 3.46 -15.12
CA GLY A 657 13.69 4.66 -15.17
C GLY A 657 14.01 5.68 -14.08
N LEU A 658 13.77 6.97 -14.35
CA LEU A 658 13.82 8.02 -13.33
C LEU A 658 12.40 8.38 -12.88
N TYR A 659 12.13 8.12 -11.62
CA TYR A 659 10.87 8.47 -10.98
C TYR A 659 11.07 9.69 -10.06
N ILE A 660 10.26 10.73 -10.28
CA ILE A 660 10.23 11.94 -9.46
C ILE A 660 8.81 12.16 -8.95
N VAL A 661 8.69 12.54 -7.69
CA VAL A 661 7.42 12.95 -7.06
C VAL A 661 7.52 14.40 -6.63
N VAL A 662 6.50 15.20 -6.92
CA VAL A 662 6.39 16.59 -6.47
C VAL A 662 5.05 16.79 -5.80
N TYR A 663 5.06 17.14 -4.52
CA TYR A 663 3.87 17.48 -3.73
C TYR A 663 3.59 18.99 -3.80
N ASP A 664 2.35 19.42 -3.99
CA ASP A 664 1.99 20.84 -4.09
C ASP A 664 1.10 21.34 -2.96
N ASN A 665 -0.11 20.77 -2.78
CA ASN A 665 -0.99 21.16 -1.68
C ASN A 665 -0.98 20.08 -0.58
N ASN A 666 -2.16 19.55 -0.23
CA ASN A 666 -2.33 18.55 0.80
C ASN A 666 -2.12 17.14 0.24
N SER A 667 -1.21 16.37 0.84
CA SER A 667 -0.90 14.99 0.43
C SER A 667 -0.84 14.08 1.65
N TYR A 668 -1.81 13.18 1.77
CA TYR A 668 -1.95 12.33 2.96
C TYR A 668 -2.07 10.82 2.67
N ALA A 669 -1.84 10.02 3.71
CA ALA A 669 -2.24 8.61 3.84
C ALA A 669 -1.62 7.63 2.81
N GLY A 670 -2.39 6.62 2.41
CA GLY A 670 -1.90 5.45 1.68
C GLY A 670 -1.04 5.72 0.43
N PRO A 671 -1.37 6.70 -0.44
CA PRO A 671 -0.52 7.06 -1.57
C PRO A 671 0.88 7.51 -1.14
N VAL A 672 0.98 8.37 -0.12
CA VAL A 672 2.26 8.80 0.47
C VAL A 672 2.95 7.61 1.14
N ALA A 673 2.20 6.73 1.80
CA ALA A 673 2.71 5.52 2.43
C ALA A 673 3.06 4.37 1.48
N SER A 674 3.07 4.59 0.16
CA SER A 674 3.33 3.54 -0.82
C SER A 674 4.02 4.08 -2.07
N PHE A 675 3.34 4.14 -3.20
CA PHE A 675 3.93 4.41 -4.50
C PHE A 675 4.46 5.84 -4.64
N LEU A 676 3.92 6.83 -3.91
CA LEU A 676 4.50 8.18 -3.90
C LEU A 676 5.73 8.25 -2.97
N GLY A 677 5.65 7.67 -1.77
CA GLY A 677 6.75 7.69 -0.79
C GLY A 677 7.94 6.79 -1.16
N CYS A 678 7.78 5.85 -2.09
CA CYS A 678 8.88 4.99 -2.53
C CYS A 678 9.80 5.66 -3.57
N SER A 679 9.49 6.89 -4.01
CA SER A 679 10.38 7.62 -4.91
C SER A 679 11.69 7.99 -4.22
N PRO A 680 12.85 7.74 -4.85
CA PRO A 680 14.14 8.22 -4.32
C PRO A 680 14.28 9.74 -4.41
N TYR A 681 13.50 10.39 -5.27
CA TYR A 681 13.53 11.85 -5.47
C TYR A 681 12.12 12.41 -5.26
N GLN A 682 11.90 12.96 -4.06
CA GLN A 682 10.66 13.58 -3.63
C GLN A 682 10.90 15.05 -3.33
N PHE A 683 10.06 15.93 -3.90
CA PHE A 683 10.11 17.37 -3.68
C PHE A 683 8.75 17.88 -3.23
N ALA A 684 8.73 19.04 -2.59
CA ALA A 684 7.49 19.71 -2.21
C ALA A 684 7.51 21.17 -2.64
N ILE A 685 6.35 21.72 -2.98
CA ILE A 685 6.17 23.16 -3.08
C ILE A 685 6.15 23.75 -1.66
N ARG A 686 6.63 24.97 -1.47
CA ARG A 686 6.91 25.54 -0.13
C ARG A 686 5.74 25.50 0.86
N SER A 687 4.50 25.58 0.39
CA SER A 687 3.31 25.56 1.25
C SER A 687 2.53 24.23 1.22
N SER A 688 3.16 23.15 0.72
CA SER A 688 2.58 21.80 0.79
C SER A 688 2.49 21.29 2.22
N ARG A 689 1.50 20.41 2.44
CA ARG A 689 1.37 19.61 3.65
C ARG A 689 1.46 18.13 3.30
N ILE A 690 2.36 17.41 3.99
CA ILE A 690 2.67 16.01 3.74
C ILE A 690 2.62 15.25 5.05
N GLY A 691 1.92 14.12 5.06
CA GLY A 691 1.89 13.23 6.22
C GLY A 691 1.14 11.92 5.95
N PHE A 692 1.18 11.02 6.92
CA PHE A 692 0.43 9.77 6.92
C PHE A 692 -1.01 10.01 7.36
N ALA A 693 -1.21 10.62 8.52
CA ALA A 693 -2.53 10.87 9.09
C ALA A 693 -2.78 12.37 9.24
N GLY A 694 -4.05 12.78 9.21
CA GLY A 694 -4.42 14.15 9.55
C GLY A 694 -4.38 14.39 11.07
N GLN A 695 -4.34 15.66 11.48
CA GLN A 695 -4.28 16.06 12.90
C GLN A 695 -5.32 15.39 13.79
N ARG A 696 -6.56 15.35 13.32
CA ARG A 696 -7.66 14.70 14.03
C ARG A 696 -7.37 13.23 14.33
N VAL A 697 -6.92 12.47 13.33
CA VAL A 697 -6.64 11.04 13.46
C VAL A 697 -5.47 10.82 14.42
N ILE A 698 -4.44 11.66 14.34
CA ILE A 698 -3.30 11.63 15.26
C ILE A 698 -3.75 11.84 16.70
N ARG A 699 -4.60 12.84 16.95
CA ARG A 699 -5.14 13.11 18.28
C ARG A 699 -5.98 11.95 18.82
N GLU A 700 -6.89 11.43 17.99
CA GLU A 700 -7.77 10.30 18.37
C GLU A 700 -6.97 9.03 18.68
N THR A 701 -5.82 8.81 18.02
CA THR A 701 -4.98 7.62 18.24
C THR A 701 -3.96 7.79 19.36
N THR A 702 -3.34 8.97 19.49
CA THR A 702 -2.23 9.21 20.42
C THR A 702 -2.64 9.89 21.72
N GLY A 703 -3.82 10.49 21.77
CA GLY A 703 -4.24 11.36 22.87
C GLY A 703 -3.50 12.70 22.93
N THR A 704 -2.62 13.00 21.96
CA THR A 704 -1.77 14.20 21.96
C THR A 704 -2.19 15.19 20.87
N ASP A 705 -2.21 16.47 21.23
CA ASP A 705 -2.41 17.57 20.29
C ASP A 705 -1.09 17.90 19.57
N ILE A 706 -1.12 17.87 18.24
CA ILE A 706 0.04 18.22 17.43
C ILE A 706 -0.04 19.66 16.90
N PRO A 707 1.11 20.34 16.72
CA PRO A 707 1.11 21.72 16.29
C PRO A 707 0.56 21.88 14.85
N PRO A 708 0.00 23.05 14.50
CA PRO A 708 -0.62 23.29 13.20
C PRO A 708 0.34 23.15 12.02
N ASP A 709 1.65 23.31 12.25
CA ASP A 709 2.71 23.18 11.25
C ASP A 709 3.31 21.77 11.15
N TYR A 710 2.80 20.79 11.89
CA TYR A 710 3.36 19.43 11.97
C TYR A 710 3.57 18.76 10.61
N HIS A 711 2.67 19.02 9.65
CA HIS A 711 2.74 18.46 8.29
C HIS A 711 3.38 19.38 7.25
N ASN A 712 3.84 20.58 7.61
CA ASN A 712 4.38 21.53 6.63
C ASN A 712 5.63 20.97 5.94
N ALA A 713 5.82 21.32 4.66
CA ALA A 713 6.95 20.88 3.84
C ALA A 713 8.33 21.07 4.52
N LYS A 714 8.51 22.13 5.33
CA LYS A 714 9.73 22.36 6.11
C LYS A 714 10.00 21.25 7.13
N ASN A 715 8.97 20.80 7.85
CA ASN A 715 9.10 19.72 8.82
C ASN A 715 9.28 18.37 8.13
N ALA A 716 8.60 18.15 7.00
CA ALA A 716 8.86 16.99 6.14
C ALA A 716 10.32 16.94 5.65
N LEU A 717 10.91 18.09 5.27
CA LEU A 717 12.33 18.19 4.89
C LEU A 717 13.26 17.91 6.07
N LYS A 718 12.99 18.50 7.25
CA LYS A 718 13.79 18.25 8.47
C LYS A 718 13.81 16.77 8.86
N ARG A 719 12.67 16.09 8.68
CA ARG A 719 12.53 14.65 8.91
C ARG A 719 13.07 13.80 7.76
N GLY A 720 13.59 14.38 6.69
CA GLY A 720 14.11 13.61 5.55
C GLY A 720 13.03 12.85 4.75
N HIS A 721 11.76 13.25 4.84
CA HIS A 721 10.66 12.67 4.04
C HIS A 721 10.71 13.13 2.58
N ILE A 722 11.32 14.29 2.33
CA ILE A 722 11.53 14.88 1.00
C ILE A 722 12.98 15.36 0.87
N GLN A 723 13.47 15.48 -0.35
CA GLN A 723 14.86 15.90 -0.65
C GLN A 723 14.99 17.39 -0.93
N GLY A 724 13.88 18.11 -1.15
CA GLY A 724 13.94 19.55 -1.36
C GLY A 724 12.59 20.23 -1.43
N ILE A 725 12.62 21.55 -1.24
CA ILE A 725 11.46 22.42 -1.33
C ILE A 725 11.66 23.39 -2.49
N TRP A 726 10.69 23.47 -3.38
CA TRP A 726 10.70 24.34 -4.56
C TRP A 726 9.73 25.50 -4.40
N ASP A 727 10.10 26.64 -4.98
CA ASP A 727 9.16 27.73 -5.27
C ASP A 727 8.43 27.40 -6.57
N ARG A 728 7.12 27.67 -6.64
CA ARG A 728 6.30 27.39 -7.82
C ARG A 728 6.81 28.14 -9.05
N ARG A 729 7.33 29.36 -8.89
CA ARG A 729 7.90 30.16 -9.98
C ARG A 729 9.12 29.47 -10.61
N ASP A 730 9.87 28.73 -9.80
CA ASP A 730 11.06 28.00 -10.23
C ASP A 730 10.78 26.54 -10.62
N PHE A 731 9.52 26.07 -10.52
CA PHE A 731 9.21 24.65 -10.66
C PHE A 731 9.65 24.11 -12.02
N ARG A 732 9.32 24.77 -13.13
CA ARG A 732 9.73 24.34 -14.47
C ARG A 732 11.26 24.17 -14.59
N ARG A 733 12.03 25.15 -14.09
CA ARG A 733 13.49 25.13 -14.09
C ARG A 733 14.06 24.04 -13.18
N ASN A 734 13.51 23.88 -11.98
CA ASN A 734 13.95 22.88 -11.01
C ASN A 734 13.66 21.46 -11.51
N LEU A 735 12.50 21.25 -12.13
CA LEU A 735 12.14 19.98 -12.76
C LEU A 735 13.11 19.64 -13.90
N TYR A 736 13.40 20.60 -14.79
CA TYR A 736 14.40 20.40 -15.85
C TYR A 736 15.78 20.04 -15.28
N LYS A 737 16.25 20.79 -14.27
CA LYS A 737 17.52 20.52 -13.59
C LYS A 737 17.52 19.12 -12.96
N ALA A 738 16.45 18.72 -12.28
CA ALA A 738 16.31 17.41 -11.68
C ALA A 738 16.38 16.30 -12.74
N LEU A 739 15.63 16.43 -13.84
CA LEU A 739 15.67 15.49 -14.97
C LEU A 739 17.06 15.37 -15.59
N HIS A 740 17.84 16.44 -15.60
CA HIS A 740 19.18 16.45 -16.18
C HIS A 740 20.26 15.92 -15.22
N THR A 741 20.14 16.19 -13.92
CA THR A 741 21.19 15.93 -12.92
C THR A 741 20.95 14.65 -12.11
N MET A 742 19.70 14.31 -11.80
CA MET A 742 19.37 13.21 -10.90
C MET A 742 19.36 11.86 -11.61
N GLY A 743 19.81 10.85 -10.87
CA GLY A 743 20.02 9.49 -11.35
C GLY A 743 21.26 9.29 -12.22
N SER A 744 21.48 8.04 -12.63
CA SER A 744 22.73 7.61 -13.30
C SER A 744 22.82 8.07 -14.77
N PRO A 745 24.02 8.29 -15.33
CA PRO A 745 24.23 8.37 -16.79
C PRO A 745 23.76 7.11 -17.54
N SER A 746 23.57 5.99 -16.83
CA SER A 746 23.01 4.76 -17.39
C SER A 746 21.48 4.79 -17.57
N LEU A 747 20.77 5.78 -17.01
CA LEU A 747 19.34 5.97 -17.22
C LEU A 747 19.03 6.09 -18.70
N TYR A 748 18.05 5.33 -19.18
CA TYR A 748 17.89 5.11 -20.62
C TYR A 748 17.43 6.36 -21.39
N TYR A 749 16.84 7.36 -20.73
CA TYR A 749 16.25 8.54 -21.37
C TYR A 749 17.26 9.67 -21.59
N ARG A 750 18.42 9.63 -20.92
CA ARG A 750 19.60 10.44 -21.26
C ARG A 750 20.31 9.74 -22.40
#